data_AF-A0A2K0VWR4-F1
#
_entry.id   AF-A0A2K0VWR4-F1
#
_cell.length_a   1.000
_cell.length_b   1.000
_cell.length_c   1.000
_cell.angle_alpha   90.00
_cell.angle_beta   90.00
_cell.angle_gamma   90.00
#
_symmetry.space_group_name_H-M   'P 1'
#
loop_
_entity.id
_entity.type
_entity.pdbx_description
1 polymer ?
#
loop_
_entity_poly.entity_id
_entity_poly.type
_entity_poly.pdbx_seq_one_letter_code
_entity_poly.pdbx_strand_id
1 'polypeptide(L)'
;MDPISALSVATAVATFIEFAGSLISTAGTIYRSDDGASPDTLKLETIYETLQNLSIGLQAFHAAGQPDAPNQHPTTSSDVATLSSLSAHCRDDCNNLLDIFQKLKVQGDKNRLWKSVKASLKTKTEINKIWQIEKRLERSQKVMSLQVIKILRDQVTEISQSLNHMKWENQRLLLDQASKMDTISRGIQQLKLDIPPERTNTLGSEYNSVLLSVVDQIGEQTQSPGLLLLSDQVKAHSDRLRDVLKIEQDLVMERAILASLDFELRSGRYEAIPEAYSTTYEWAFDSDLSHWLQNENGIFWISGKAGSGKSTLMKFIATHFKTQNLLLDWSSQEPITIASHYFWAAGASIQKSRTGLLRTLLYEVFRQCPKYMPIVCPNRWDRARDQSSKIGVQRDGTGQWSHSELSQALQKLAGQRDLSTKFCFFIDGMDEYNGDHLDLFAVLKEFSTSPHIKLCVSSRPWNVFIDNFGDDRNRMLKIHELTRTDILTFSRGRLESHPRWAAYRSRDEQLQSITQTIADRAQGVFLWAFLVIKLLQDGLTNGDTAQQLRHRLDNLPTSLKRLFKHMLDQVDSCYHEKMAGMFQIALHAQEPLRLDFYGFHDREYEDEDYALHYLVKERNIEEILDLYDETCRRINTWANGLLECNENTIKVDFLHRDCP
;
A
#
# COMPACT_ATOMS: atom_id res chain seq x y z
N MET A 1 -2.06 28.24 2.21
CA MET A 1 -1.19 28.15 1.01
C MET A 1 -0.84 26.69 0.81
N ASP A 2 -0.94 26.17 -0.41
CA ASP A 2 -0.49 24.80 -0.71
C ASP A 2 1.06 24.71 -0.68
N PRO A 3 1.64 23.52 -0.42
CA PRO A 3 3.09 23.32 -0.28
C PRO A 3 3.91 23.81 -1.49
N ILE A 4 3.34 23.69 -2.69
CA ILE A 4 4.01 24.05 -3.94
C ILE A 4 4.08 25.57 -4.10
N SER A 5 2.99 26.28 -3.79
CA SER A 5 2.99 27.74 -3.73
C SER A 5 3.97 28.28 -2.69
N ALA A 6 4.01 27.67 -1.50
CA ALA A 6 4.95 28.03 -0.44
C ALA A 6 6.41 27.87 -0.89
N LEU A 7 6.69 26.78 -1.61
CA LEU A 7 8.02 26.52 -2.17
C LEU A 7 8.39 27.47 -3.30
N SER A 8 7.44 27.80 -4.18
CA SER A 8 7.62 28.80 -5.24
C SER A 8 8.01 30.15 -4.65
N VAL A 9 7.29 30.57 -3.59
CA VAL A 9 7.59 31.78 -2.84
C VAL A 9 8.98 31.71 -2.20
N ALA A 10 9.34 30.60 -1.56
CA ALA A 10 10.65 30.39 -0.96
C ALA A 10 11.80 30.49 -1.98
N THR A 11 11.61 29.86 -3.15
CA THR A 11 12.60 29.86 -4.24
C THR A 11 12.78 31.26 -4.83
N ALA A 12 11.68 31.98 -5.06
CA ALA A 12 11.71 33.34 -5.58
C ALA A 12 12.37 34.32 -4.59
N VAL A 13 12.08 34.16 -3.30
CA VAL A 13 12.74 34.95 -2.24
C VAL A 13 14.23 34.60 -2.14
N ALA A 14 14.63 33.33 -2.26
CA ALA A 14 16.04 32.94 -2.30
C ALA A 14 16.78 33.61 -3.47
N THR A 15 16.21 33.57 -4.68
CA THR A 15 16.79 34.29 -5.82
C THR A 15 16.89 35.79 -5.55
N PHE A 16 15.87 36.40 -4.94
CA PHE A 16 15.92 37.80 -4.53
C PHE A 16 17.05 38.09 -3.53
N ILE A 17 17.25 37.22 -2.53
CA ILE A 17 18.33 37.32 -1.54
C ILE A 17 19.70 37.23 -2.24
N GLU A 18 19.89 36.31 -3.18
CA GLU A 18 21.13 36.19 -3.97
C GLU A 18 21.43 37.49 -4.74
N PHE A 19 20.42 38.01 -5.45
CA PHE A 19 20.56 39.23 -6.24
C PHE A 19 20.78 40.48 -5.38
N ALA A 20 20.05 40.63 -4.26
CA ALA A 20 20.23 41.74 -3.32
C ALA A 20 21.61 41.69 -2.65
N GLY A 21 22.10 40.50 -2.28
CA GLY A 21 23.45 40.30 -1.76
C GLY A 21 24.55 40.68 -2.76
N SER A 22 24.37 40.29 -4.04
CA SER A 22 25.27 40.68 -5.14
C SER A 22 25.30 42.20 -5.37
N LEU A 23 24.13 42.84 -5.34
CA LEU A 23 24.01 44.29 -5.45
C LEU A 23 24.75 45.03 -4.32
N ILE A 24 24.56 44.61 -3.07
CA ILE A 24 25.23 45.19 -1.89
C ILE A 24 26.74 45.01 -1.98
N SER A 25 27.22 43.83 -2.38
CA SER A 25 28.65 43.54 -2.59
C SER A 25 29.24 44.42 -3.71
N THR A 26 28.53 44.55 -4.83
CA THR A 26 28.97 45.35 -5.97
C THR A 26 28.98 46.85 -5.63
N ALA A 27 27.96 47.35 -4.92
CA ALA A 27 27.92 48.73 -4.44
C ALA A 27 29.03 49.02 -3.41
N GLY A 28 29.27 48.10 -2.47
CA GLY A 28 30.31 48.22 -1.46
C GLY A 28 31.74 48.17 -2.02
N THR A 29 31.99 47.38 -3.06
CA THR A 29 33.31 47.31 -3.72
C THR A 29 33.64 48.56 -4.53
N ILE A 30 32.64 49.22 -5.13
CA ILE A 30 32.80 50.51 -5.81
C ILE A 30 33.02 51.65 -4.80
N TYR A 31 32.42 51.55 -3.62
CA TYR A 31 32.59 52.54 -2.57
C TYR A 31 33.98 52.50 -1.90
N ARG A 32 34.58 51.30 -1.75
CA ARG A 32 35.86 51.09 -1.05
C ARG A 32 37.11 51.21 -1.94
N SER A 33 36.98 51.41 -3.25
CA SER A 33 38.13 51.61 -4.12
C SER A 33 38.67 53.04 -3.99
N ASP A 34 39.76 53.21 -3.24
CA ASP A 34 40.41 54.50 -2.99
C ASP A 34 41.23 55.05 -4.16
N ASP A 35 41.45 54.27 -5.22
CA ASP A 35 42.29 54.68 -6.35
C ASP A 35 41.49 54.72 -7.65
N GLY A 36 41.33 55.95 -8.18
CA GLY A 36 40.53 56.26 -9.37
C GLY A 36 41.21 55.87 -10.69
N ALA A 37 41.72 54.65 -10.79
CA ALA A 37 42.35 54.11 -11.98
C ALA A 37 42.17 52.58 -12.11
N SER A 38 40.97 52.11 -12.47
CA SER A 38 40.71 50.78 -13.06
C SER A 38 39.31 50.79 -13.70
N PRO A 39 38.90 49.91 -14.64
CA PRO A 39 37.96 50.23 -15.73
C PRO A 39 36.54 50.58 -15.23
N ASP A 40 36.31 51.88 -15.00
CA ASP A 40 35.21 52.40 -14.17
C ASP A 40 33.86 52.55 -14.89
N THR A 41 33.79 52.30 -16.19
CA THR A 41 32.52 52.36 -16.96
C THR A 41 31.76 51.03 -16.98
N LEU A 42 32.46 49.90 -16.83
CA LEU A 42 31.85 48.57 -16.87
C LEU A 42 31.05 48.26 -15.59
N LYS A 43 31.49 48.71 -14.41
CA LYS A 43 30.87 48.32 -13.13
C LYS A 43 29.52 49.01 -12.85
N LEU A 44 29.29 50.21 -13.38
CA LEU A 44 28.08 50.99 -13.12
C LEU A 44 26.92 50.57 -14.06
N GLU A 45 27.26 50.18 -15.29
CA GLU A 45 26.35 49.50 -16.21
C GLU A 45 25.91 48.15 -15.62
N THR A 46 26.84 47.40 -15.01
CA THR A 46 26.50 46.18 -14.24
C THR A 46 25.58 46.45 -13.05
N ILE A 47 25.78 47.53 -12.27
CA ILE A 47 24.85 47.89 -11.18
C ILE A 47 23.46 48.21 -11.74
N TYR A 48 23.39 49.00 -12.81
CA TYR A 48 22.12 49.41 -13.42
C TYR A 48 21.36 48.19 -13.96
N GLU A 49 22.04 47.27 -14.66
CA GLU A 49 21.48 46.00 -15.12
C GLU A 49 21.03 45.12 -13.94
N THR A 50 21.83 45.04 -12.88
CA THR A 50 21.50 44.25 -11.69
C THR A 50 20.26 44.80 -10.96
N LEU A 51 20.16 46.11 -10.78
CA LEU A 51 18.99 46.78 -10.19
C LEU A 51 17.73 46.62 -11.05
N GLN A 52 17.88 46.69 -12.37
CA GLN A 52 16.78 46.51 -13.31
C GLN A 52 16.26 45.07 -13.29
N ASN A 53 17.16 44.08 -13.30
CA ASN A 53 16.83 42.66 -13.15
C ASN A 53 16.13 42.38 -11.82
N LEU A 54 16.59 43.01 -10.73
CA LEU A 54 15.98 42.88 -9.40
C LEU A 54 14.55 43.44 -9.35
N SER A 55 14.31 44.62 -9.94
CA SER A 55 12.98 45.23 -10.01
C SER A 55 12.00 44.38 -10.84
N ILE A 56 12.47 43.82 -11.96
CA ILE A 56 11.69 42.89 -12.81
C ILE A 56 11.36 41.59 -12.05
N GLY A 57 12.34 41.02 -11.35
CA GLY A 57 12.14 39.80 -10.54
C GLY A 57 11.11 39.99 -9.42
N LEU A 58 11.16 41.13 -8.73
CA LEU A 58 10.17 41.51 -7.70
C LEU A 58 8.77 41.73 -8.29
N GLN A 59 8.69 42.25 -9.52
CA GLN A 59 7.42 42.43 -10.23
C GLN A 59 6.80 41.07 -10.62
N ALA A 60 7.62 40.11 -11.06
CA ALA A 60 7.17 38.75 -11.36
C ALA A 60 6.68 38.02 -10.09
N PHE A 61 7.38 38.19 -8.96
CA PHE A 61 6.97 37.63 -7.66
C PHE A 61 5.58 38.14 -7.22
N HIS A 62 5.34 39.45 -7.32
CA HIS A 62 4.06 40.06 -6.95
C HIS A 62 2.92 39.62 -7.89
N ALA A 63 3.21 39.34 -9.17
CA ALA A 63 2.22 38.85 -10.13
C ALA A 63 1.85 37.37 -9.90
N ALA A 64 2.80 36.55 -9.44
CA ALA A 64 2.57 35.13 -9.14
C ALA A 64 1.87 34.86 -7.80
N GLY A 65 1.86 35.84 -6.88
CA GLY A 65 1.34 35.71 -5.52
C GLY A 65 -0.10 36.19 -5.29
N GLN A 66 -0.88 36.52 -6.34
CA GLN A 66 -2.29 36.87 -6.18
C GLN A 66 -3.15 35.60 -6.03
N PRO A 67 -3.90 35.43 -4.92
CA PRO A 67 -4.74 34.26 -4.70
C PRO A 67 -6.09 34.41 -5.41
N ASP A 68 -6.29 33.65 -6.50
CA ASP A 68 -7.62 33.39 -7.06
C ASP A 68 -8.29 32.22 -6.29
N ALA A 69 -8.74 32.43 -5.04
CA ALA A 69 -9.81 31.62 -4.41
C ALA A 69 -10.18 32.09 -2.98
N PRO A 70 -11.47 32.11 -2.56
CA PRO A 70 -11.88 32.74 -1.30
C PRO A 70 -11.78 31.91 0.01
N ASN A 71 -11.28 30.67 0.01
CA ASN A 71 -11.38 29.80 1.20
C ASN A 71 -10.03 29.17 1.60
N GLN A 72 -9.25 29.82 2.48
CA GLN A 72 -8.08 29.23 3.15
C GLN A 72 -7.92 29.74 4.60
N HIS A 73 -7.33 28.91 5.48
CA HIS A 73 -7.17 29.14 6.92
C HIS A 73 -6.39 30.42 7.31
N PRO A 74 -6.61 30.98 8.52
CA PRO A 74 -6.18 32.35 8.87
C PRO A 74 -4.66 32.54 9.09
N THR A 75 -3.93 31.52 9.54
CA THR A 75 -2.59 31.70 10.12
C THR A 75 -1.46 31.82 9.09
N THR A 76 -1.50 31.10 7.97
CA THR A 76 -0.48 31.19 6.90
C THR A 76 -0.74 32.29 5.88
N SER A 77 -1.97 32.82 5.80
CA SER A 77 -2.28 33.96 4.90
C SER A 77 -1.55 35.25 5.31
N SER A 78 -1.40 35.47 6.62
CA SER A 78 -0.68 36.60 7.19
C SER A 78 0.79 36.61 6.79
N ASP A 79 1.44 35.45 6.84
CA ASP A 79 2.87 35.33 6.59
C ASP A 79 3.23 35.61 5.12
N VAL A 80 2.37 35.18 4.19
CA VAL A 80 2.49 35.42 2.75
C VAL A 80 2.16 36.88 2.40
N ALA A 81 1.11 37.44 2.99
CA ALA A 81 0.78 38.86 2.81
C ALA A 81 1.93 39.76 3.29
N THR A 82 2.59 39.37 4.38
CA THR A 82 3.78 40.05 4.91
C THR A 82 4.93 39.98 3.89
N LEU A 83 5.24 38.81 3.32
CA LEU A 83 6.25 38.65 2.26
C LEU A 83 5.94 39.51 1.02
N SER A 84 4.70 39.51 0.55
CA SER A 84 4.28 40.35 -0.58
C SER A 84 4.46 41.84 -0.27
N SER A 85 4.10 42.29 0.93
CA SER A 85 4.30 43.68 1.34
C SER A 85 5.79 44.07 1.41
N LEU A 86 6.64 43.20 1.95
CA LEU A 86 8.10 43.42 2.00
C LEU A 86 8.71 43.45 0.59
N SER A 87 8.21 42.62 -0.33
CA SER A 87 8.68 42.58 -1.72
C SER A 87 8.32 43.87 -2.46
N ALA A 88 7.13 44.43 -2.23
CA ALA A 88 6.70 45.70 -2.78
C ALA A 88 7.59 46.85 -2.28
N HIS A 89 7.89 46.89 -0.97
CA HIS A 89 8.81 47.88 -0.41
C HIS A 89 10.23 47.76 -0.99
N CYS A 90 10.75 46.55 -1.18
CA CYS A 90 12.05 46.33 -1.81
C CYS A 90 12.07 46.82 -3.27
N ARG A 91 10.96 46.63 -3.99
CA ARG A 91 10.83 47.09 -5.38
C ARG A 91 10.86 48.61 -5.47
N ASP A 92 10.13 49.27 -4.59
CA ASP A 92 10.09 50.73 -4.53
C ASP A 92 11.48 51.29 -4.17
N ASP A 93 12.19 50.65 -3.25
CA ASP A 93 13.58 50.96 -2.90
C ASP A 93 14.55 50.75 -4.08
N CYS A 94 14.38 49.69 -4.87
CA CYS A 94 15.16 49.46 -6.11
C CYS A 94 14.86 50.51 -7.18
N ASN A 95 13.60 50.88 -7.37
CA ASN A 95 13.19 51.92 -8.32
C ASN A 95 13.73 53.30 -7.92
N ASN A 96 13.76 53.60 -6.61
CA ASN A 96 14.38 54.82 -6.09
C ASN A 96 15.89 54.85 -6.35
N LEU A 97 16.60 53.72 -6.17
CA LEU A 97 18.02 53.61 -6.55
C LEU A 97 18.20 53.80 -8.06
N LEU A 98 17.37 53.15 -8.89
CA LEU A 98 17.40 53.31 -10.35
C LEU A 98 17.19 54.76 -10.78
N ASP A 99 16.26 55.49 -10.17
CA ASP A 99 16.01 56.91 -10.46
C ASP A 99 17.21 57.80 -10.04
N ILE A 100 17.83 57.53 -8.89
CA ILE A 100 19.07 58.20 -8.45
C ILE A 100 20.20 57.97 -9.48
N PHE A 101 20.38 56.72 -9.93
CA PHE A 101 21.40 56.37 -10.93
C PHE A 101 21.08 56.93 -12.34
N GLN A 102 19.81 57.01 -12.72
CA GLN A 102 19.37 57.55 -14.01
C GLN A 102 19.54 59.08 -14.08
N LYS A 103 19.23 59.80 -12.99
CA LYS A 103 19.52 61.24 -12.86
C LYS A 103 21.02 61.56 -12.99
N LEU A 104 21.87 60.64 -12.55
CA LEU A 104 23.33 60.74 -12.71
C LEU A 104 23.81 60.44 -14.14
N LYS A 105 23.04 59.72 -14.96
CA LYS A 105 23.39 59.31 -16.35
C LYS A 105 23.17 60.42 -17.38
N VAL A 106 22.40 61.47 -17.10
CA VAL A 106 21.82 62.39 -18.11
C VAL A 106 22.69 63.64 -18.43
N GLN A 107 23.95 63.75 -17.98
CA GLN A 107 24.77 64.96 -18.25
C GLN A 107 26.07 64.74 -19.03
N GLY A 108 25.95 64.42 -20.33
CA GLY A 108 26.87 64.84 -21.41
C GLY A 108 28.32 64.31 -21.46
N ASP A 109 28.62 63.57 -22.52
CA ASP A 109 29.93 63.15 -23.07
C ASP A 109 31.00 62.50 -22.16
N LYS A 110 31.54 61.37 -22.63
CA LYS A 110 32.05 60.22 -21.85
C LYS A 110 33.16 60.49 -20.82
N ASN A 111 33.90 61.60 -20.92
CA ASN A 111 35.02 61.93 -20.02
C ASN A 111 34.78 63.13 -19.08
N ARG A 112 33.73 63.95 -19.26
CA ARG A 112 33.37 65.05 -18.34
C ARG A 112 32.32 64.66 -17.29
N LEU A 113 31.48 63.67 -17.63
CA LEU A 113 30.45 63.05 -16.78
C LEU A 113 30.96 62.67 -15.38
N TRP A 114 32.14 62.07 -15.29
CA TRP A 114 32.59 61.44 -14.04
C TRP A 114 33.13 62.42 -13.01
N LYS A 115 33.64 63.59 -13.45
CA LYS A 115 33.98 64.68 -12.52
C LYS A 115 32.73 65.37 -11.96
N SER A 116 31.62 65.43 -12.71
CA SER A 116 30.36 65.97 -12.21
C SER A 116 29.58 64.97 -11.36
N VAL A 117 29.64 63.67 -11.67
CA VAL A 117 29.09 62.58 -10.85
C VAL A 117 29.82 62.47 -9.51
N LYS A 118 31.15 62.53 -9.48
CA LYS A 118 31.94 62.61 -8.23
C LYS A 118 31.71 63.93 -7.48
N ALA A 119 31.34 65.01 -8.19
CA ALA A 119 31.02 66.31 -7.57
C ALA A 119 29.58 66.41 -7.04
N SER A 120 28.61 65.72 -7.65
CA SER A 120 27.21 65.66 -7.18
C SER A 120 27.04 64.62 -6.07
N LEU A 121 27.70 63.46 -6.16
CA LEU A 121 27.81 62.48 -5.07
C LEU A 121 28.64 63.00 -3.89
N LYS A 122 29.48 64.03 -4.07
CA LYS A 122 30.18 64.70 -2.95
C LYS A 122 29.23 65.43 -2.00
N THR A 123 27.96 65.60 -2.35
CA THR A 123 26.97 66.12 -1.40
C THR A 123 26.62 65.02 -0.40
N LYS A 124 26.96 65.28 0.88
CA LYS A 124 26.75 64.38 2.04
C LYS A 124 25.32 63.78 2.09
N THR A 125 24.35 64.46 1.49
CA THR A 125 22.93 64.11 1.42
C THR A 125 22.61 62.94 0.48
N GLU A 126 23.17 62.86 -0.72
CA GLU A 126 22.83 61.79 -1.67
C GLU A 126 23.52 60.46 -1.29
N ILE A 127 24.74 60.53 -0.76
CA ILE A 127 25.42 59.35 -0.18
C ILE A 127 24.62 58.78 1.00
N ASN A 128 24.11 59.64 1.89
CA ASN A 128 23.30 59.18 3.03
C ASN A 128 21.99 58.50 2.60
N LYS A 129 21.37 58.95 1.50
CA LYS A 129 20.16 58.31 0.95
C LYS A 129 20.46 56.92 0.40
N ILE A 130 21.54 56.76 -0.36
CA ILE A 130 21.96 55.45 -0.90
C ILE A 130 22.23 54.47 0.26
N TRP A 131 22.95 54.91 1.30
CA TRP A 131 23.23 54.09 2.48
C TRP A 131 21.96 53.70 3.26
N GLN A 132 21.00 54.62 3.37
CA GLN A 132 19.69 54.30 3.99
C GLN A 132 18.91 53.26 3.20
N ILE A 133 18.93 53.32 1.87
CA ILE A 133 18.25 52.34 1.01
C ILE A 133 18.97 50.98 1.08
N GLU A 134 20.31 50.96 1.03
CA GLU A 134 21.12 49.75 1.21
C GLU A 134 20.80 49.04 2.54
N LYS A 135 20.77 49.78 3.65
CA LYS A 135 20.44 49.24 4.98
C LYS A 135 19.00 48.72 5.07
N ARG A 136 18.05 49.38 4.39
CA ARG A 136 16.65 48.93 4.31
C ARG A 136 16.49 47.67 3.46
N LEU A 137 17.23 47.55 2.36
CA LEU A 137 17.27 46.34 1.54
C LEU A 137 17.87 45.17 2.31
N GLU A 138 19.00 45.36 2.99
CA GLU A 138 19.63 44.33 3.82
C GLU A 138 18.69 43.84 4.93
N ARG A 139 17.98 44.75 5.60
CA ARG A 139 17.01 44.40 6.64
C ARG A 139 15.78 43.68 6.08
N SER A 140 15.26 44.13 4.95
CA SER A 140 14.12 43.48 4.30
C SER A 140 14.47 42.06 3.83
N GLN A 141 15.68 41.88 3.30
CA GLN A 141 16.22 40.59 2.90
C GLN A 141 16.35 39.61 4.08
N LYS A 142 16.86 40.07 5.23
CA LYS A 142 16.96 39.24 6.45
C LYS A 142 15.57 38.82 6.96
N VAL A 143 14.61 39.76 6.99
CA VAL A 143 13.22 39.47 7.40
C VAL A 143 12.56 38.46 6.46
N MET A 144 12.71 38.62 5.14
CA MET A 144 12.19 37.66 4.16
C MET A 144 12.81 36.27 4.32
N SER A 145 14.12 36.18 4.59
CA SER A 145 14.82 34.91 4.79
C SER A 145 14.25 34.14 5.98
N LEU A 146 14.04 34.82 7.12
CA LEU A 146 13.47 34.21 8.32
C LEU A 146 12.03 33.75 8.10
N GLN A 147 11.26 34.53 7.35
CA GLN A 147 9.87 34.22 7.04
C GLN A 147 9.74 33.01 6.11
N VAL A 148 10.62 32.88 5.12
CA VAL A 148 10.71 31.67 4.29
C VAL A 148 11.13 30.46 5.09
N ILE A 149 12.12 30.60 5.98
CA ILE A 149 12.56 29.52 6.88
C ILE A 149 11.38 29.02 7.74
N LYS A 150 10.55 29.93 8.26
CA LYS A 150 9.33 29.58 9.01
C LYS A 150 8.35 28.79 8.14
N ILE A 151 8.04 29.28 6.93
CA ILE A 151 7.16 28.59 5.98
C ILE A 151 7.68 27.18 5.66
N LEU A 152 8.98 27.05 5.39
CA LEU A 152 9.61 25.75 5.14
C LEU A 152 9.52 24.82 6.37
N ARG A 153 9.70 25.35 7.58
CA ARG A 153 9.58 24.57 8.82
C ARG A 153 8.15 24.07 9.05
N ASP A 154 7.16 24.91 8.83
CA ASP A 154 5.76 24.56 8.98
C ASP A 154 5.39 23.43 8.00
N GLN A 155 5.88 23.53 6.76
CA GLN A 155 5.73 22.47 5.75
C GLN A 155 6.44 21.17 6.14
N VAL A 156 7.68 21.24 6.63
CA VAL A 156 8.40 20.05 7.13
C VAL A 156 7.65 19.39 8.30
N THR A 157 7.01 20.19 9.16
CA THR A 157 6.22 19.69 10.30
C THR A 157 4.96 18.97 9.82
N GLU A 158 4.25 19.55 8.85
CA GLU A 158 3.06 18.96 8.23
C GLU A 158 3.39 17.62 7.54
N ILE A 159 4.46 17.56 6.74
CA ILE A 159 4.92 16.32 6.09
C ILE A 159 5.36 15.30 7.15
N SER A 160 6.00 15.74 8.24
CA SER A 160 6.40 14.83 9.33
C SER A 160 5.19 14.16 10.01
N GLN A 161 4.10 14.90 10.20
CA GLN A 161 2.85 14.36 10.73
C GLN A 161 2.20 13.40 9.72
N SER A 162 2.12 13.80 8.44
CA SER A 162 1.65 12.95 7.34
C SER A 162 2.44 11.64 7.28
N LEU A 163 3.78 11.70 7.41
CA LEU A 163 4.68 10.53 7.41
C LEU A 163 4.42 9.55 8.56
N ASN A 164 4.11 10.01 9.77
CA ASN A 164 3.81 9.12 10.88
C ASN A 164 2.48 8.37 10.66
N HIS A 165 1.45 9.08 10.19
CA HIS A 165 0.19 8.45 9.78
C HIS A 165 0.43 7.48 8.63
N MET A 166 1.26 7.88 7.67
CA MET A 166 1.62 7.05 6.54
C MET A 166 2.34 5.77 6.96
N LYS A 167 3.28 5.85 7.91
CA LYS A 167 4.00 4.69 8.44
C LYS A 167 3.05 3.63 9.01
N TRP A 168 2.07 4.08 9.81
CA TRP A 168 1.08 3.20 10.40
C TRP A 168 0.22 2.49 9.34
N GLU A 169 -0.27 3.23 8.34
CA GLU A 169 -1.06 2.63 7.24
C GLU A 169 -0.24 1.72 6.32
N ASN A 170 1.04 2.04 6.06
CA ASN A 170 1.91 1.19 5.23
C ASN A 170 2.13 -0.18 5.87
N GLN A 171 2.29 -0.20 7.20
CA GLN A 171 2.39 -1.44 7.95
C GLN A 171 1.09 -2.25 7.87
N ARG A 172 -0.08 -1.58 7.89
CA ARG A 172 -1.39 -2.21 7.73
C ARG A 172 -1.58 -2.84 6.34
N LEU A 173 -1.11 -2.17 5.29
CA LEU A 173 -1.31 -2.60 3.90
C LEU A 173 -0.16 -3.48 3.34
N LEU A 174 0.88 -3.76 4.14
CA LEU A 174 2.07 -4.54 3.74
C LEU A 174 2.72 -4.03 2.44
N LEU A 175 2.77 -2.71 2.25
CA LEU A 175 3.34 -2.10 1.04
C LEU A 175 4.88 -2.11 1.11
N ASP A 176 5.55 -2.51 0.03
CA ASP A 176 7.01 -2.43 -0.10
C ASP A 176 7.47 -1.01 -0.45
N GLN A 177 7.19 -0.08 0.46
CA GLN A 177 7.51 1.35 0.32
C GLN A 177 8.45 1.84 1.44
N ALA A 178 9.11 0.91 2.14
CA ALA A 178 10.01 1.24 3.24
C ALA A 178 11.15 2.17 2.80
N SER A 179 11.70 1.95 1.60
CA SER A 179 12.77 2.77 1.02
C SER A 179 12.34 4.20 0.71
N LYS A 180 11.11 4.40 0.17
CA LYS A 180 10.53 5.72 -0.07
C LYS A 180 10.29 6.47 1.24
N MET A 181 9.74 5.79 2.25
CA MET A 181 9.51 6.39 3.57
C MET A 181 10.82 6.70 4.32
N ASP A 182 11.84 5.85 4.19
CA ASP A 182 13.18 6.14 4.69
C ASP A 182 13.79 7.35 3.97
N THR A 183 13.61 7.46 2.65
CA THR A 183 14.07 8.62 1.87
C THR A 183 13.38 9.91 2.33
N ILE A 184 12.06 9.91 2.55
CA ILE A 184 11.36 11.05 3.12
C ILE A 184 11.86 11.33 4.55
N SER A 185 12.02 10.30 5.39
CA SER A 185 12.48 10.45 6.77
C SER A 185 13.89 11.05 6.84
N ARG A 186 14.81 10.61 5.97
CA ARG A 186 16.15 11.18 5.81
C ARG A 186 16.10 12.59 5.25
N GLY A 187 15.24 12.85 4.25
CA GLY A 187 15.00 14.18 3.71
C GLY A 187 14.55 15.15 4.79
N ILE A 188 13.55 14.76 5.60
CA ILE A 188 13.07 15.53 6.76
C ILE A 188 14.16 15.73 7.80
N GLN A 189 14.95 14.70 8.14
CA GLN A 189 16.06 14.84 9.09
C GLN A 189 17.13 15.81 8.59
N GLN A 190 17.44 15.79 7.30
CA GLN A 190 18.38 16.74 6.68
C GLN A 190 17.80 18.15 6.54
N LEU A 191 16.46 18.26 6.52
CA LEU A 191 15.71 19.53 6.53
C LEU A 191 15.43 20.04 7.94
N LYS A 192 15.75 19.28 9.01
CA LYS A 192 15.73 19.79 10.39
C LYS A 192 16.85 20.82 10.52
N LEU A 193 16.51 22.06 10.20
CA LEU A 193 17.30 23.23 10.46
C LEU A 193 17.52 23.35 11.98
N ASP A 194 18.78 23.39 12.42
CA ASP A 194 19.18 23.68 13.81
C ASP A 194 18.87 25.14 14.19
N ILE A 195 17.58 25.48 14.26
CA ILE A 195 17.12 26.74 14.85
C ILE A 195 16.23 26.41 16.05
N PRO A 196 16.65 26.73 17.28
CA PRO A 196 15.95 26.37 18.50
C PRO A 196 14.48 26.83 18.48
N PRO A 197 13.52 26.00 18.90
CA PRO A 197 12.10 26.37 19.00
C PRO A 197 11.87 27.60 19.90
N GLU A 198 12.78 27.87 20.83
CA GLU A 198 12.76 29.04 21.72
C GLU A 198 12.91 30.38 20.98
N ARG A 199 13.51 30.40 19.78
CA ARG A 199 13.69 31.62 18.97
C ARG A 199 12.54 31.92 18.01
N THR A 200 11.62 30.97 17.78
CA THR A 200 10.52 31.12 16.80
C THR A 200 9.15 31.20 17.45
N ASN A 201 8.98 30.65 18.66
CA ASN A 201 7.67 30.51 19.30
C ASN A 201 7.31 31.64 20.28
N THR A 202 8.21 32.59 20.56
CA THR A 202 8.00 33.62 21.60
C THR A 202 7.26 34.87 21.14
N LEU A 203 6.79 34.97 19.89
CA LEU A 203 6.33 36.25 19.33
C LEU A 203 5.03 36.09 18.54
N GLY A 204 3.90 36.08 19.25
CA GLY A 204 2.56 36.01 18.66
C GLY A 204 1.88 37.36 18.40
N SER A 205 2.44 38.50 18.84
CA SER A 205 1.78 39.81 18.65
C SER A 205 2.70 41.03 18.52
N GLU A 206 4.02 40.86 18.70
CA GLU A 206 5.03 41.93 18.55
C GLU A 206 6.03 41.59 17.42
N TYR A 207 5.52 41.07 16.31
CA TYR A 207 6.31 40.40 15.26
C TYR A 207 7.34 41.32 14.59
N ASN A 208 6.98 42.58 14.32
CA ASN A 208 7.84 43.48 13.56
C ASN A 208 8.95 44.12 14.39
N SER A 209 8.75 44.37 15.70
CA SER A 209 9.70 45.08 16.56
C SER A 209 10.85 44.20 17.05
N VAL A 210 10.61 42.90 17.24
CA VAL A 210 11.62 41.97 17.74
C VAL A 210 12.41 41.30 16.62
N LEU A 211 11.82 41.06 15.45
CA LEU A 211 12.61 40.69 14.26
C LEU A 211 13.63 41.78 13.91
N LEU A 212 13.22 43.03 14.09
CA LEU A 212 14.03 44.24 13.99
C LEU A 212 15.25 44.21 14.90
N SER A 213 15.06 43.89 16.18
CA SER A 213 16.13 43.86 17.18
C SER A 213 17.09 42.68 17.00
N VAL A 214 16.58 41.53 16.54
CA VAL A 214 17.41 40.37 16.18
C VAL A 214 18.22 40.66 14.90
N VAL A 215 17.63 41.34 13.91
CA VAL A 215 18.33 41.79 12.71
C VAL A 215 19.42 42.82 13.03
N ASP A 216 19.15 43.74 13.96
CA ASP A 216 20.13 44.73 14.42
C ASP A 216 21.27 44.08 15.21
N GLN A 217 21.00 43.06 16.05
CA GLN A 217 22.02 42.30 16.78
C GLN A 217 22.93 41.45 15.87
N ILE A 218 22.39 40.89 14.78
CA ILE A 218 23.18 40.14 13.78
C ILE A 218 24.00 41.11 12.91
N GLY A 219 23.50 42.31 12.67
CA GLY A 219 24.14 43.35 11.86
C GLY A 219 25.46 43.89 12.44
N GLU A 220 25.69 43.77 13.75
CA GLU A 220 26.93 44.25 14.38
C GLU A 220 28.10 43.25 14.28
N GLN A 221 27.86 41.97 13.96
CA GLN A 221 28.90 40.93 14.02
C GLN A 221 29.40 40.40 12.68
N THR A 222 28.77 40.72 11.55
CA THR A 222 29.15 40.11 10.26
C THR A 222 29.41 41.13 9.16
N GLN A 223 30.69 41.27 8.80
CA GLN A 223 31.06 41.73 7.46
C GLN A 223 30.47 40.74 6.43
N SER A 224 30.36 41.19 5.19
CA SER A 224 29.48 40.74 4.10
C SER A 224 29.45 39.25 3.63
N PRO A 225 30.32 38.28 4.01
CA PRO A 225 30.24 36.90 3.50
C PRO A 225 29.07 36.04 4.00
N GLY A 226 28.37 36.41 5.08
CA GLY A 226 27.32 35.56 5.68
C GLY A 226 26.02 35.46 4.87
N LEU A 227 25.76 36.40 3.96
CA LEU A 227 24.47 36.55 3.28
C LEU A 227 24.28 35.63 2.07
N LEU A 228 25.34 35.39 1.28
CA LEU A 228 25.31 34.44 0.17
C LEU A 228 25.09 33.00 0.68
N LEU A 229 25.66 32.69 1.85
CA LEU A 229 25.53 31.39 2.51
C LEU A 229 24.06 31.05 2.87
N LEU A 230 23.27 32.04 3.28
CA LEU A 230 21.85 31.88 3.62
C LEU A 230 20.98 31.63 2.39
N SER A 231 21.28 32.28 1.26
CA SER A 231 20.55 32.05 0.00
C SER A 231 20.75 30.64 -0.54
N ASP A 232 22.01 30.18 -0.58
CA ASP A 232 22.36 28.83 -1.03
C ASP A 232 21.70 27.76 -0.14
N GLN A 233 21.65 28.02 1.18
CA GLN A 233 20.93 27.17 2.12
C GLN A 233 19.43 27.15 1.80
N VAL A 234 18.74 28.28 1.68
CA VAL A 234 17.30 28.32 1.41
C VAL A 234 16.96 27.62 0.09
N LYS A 235 17.76 27.81 -0.95
CA LYS A 235 17.57 27.16 -2.26
C LYS A 235 17.77 25.64 -2.17
N ALA A 236 18.85 25.18 -1.55
CA ALA A 236 19.12 23.76 -1.36
C ALA A 236 18.04 23.06 -0.50
N HIS A 237 17.52 23.73 0.53
CA HIS A 237 16.43 23.20 1.34
C HIS A 237 15.11 23.19 0.58
N SER A 238 14.87 24.20 -0.28
CA SER A 238 13.69 24.25 -1.15
C SER A 238 13.69 23.09 -2.15
N ASP A 239 14.79 22.87 -2.87
CA ASP A 239 14.85 21.77 -3.85
C ASP A 239 14.67 20.40 -3.18
N ARG A 240 15.28 20.19 -2.00
CA ARG A 240 15.07 18.97 -1.21
C ARG A 240 13.63 18.80 -0.74
N LEU A 241 12.99 19.89 -0.29
CA LEU A 241 11.58 19.85 0.12
C LEU A 241 10.67 19.52 -1.09
N ARG A 242 11.00 20.01 -2.29
CA ARG A 242 10.29 19.65 -3.53
C ARG A 242 10.33 18.14 -3.79
N ASP A 243 11.52 17.56 -3.68
CA ASP A 243 11.72 16.12 -3.91
C ASP A 243 10.94 15.30 -2.87
N VAL A 244 11.00 15.72 -1.60
CA VAL A 244 10.24 15.10 -0.51
C VAL A 244 8.72 15.19 -0.75
N LEU A 245 8.21 16.36 -1.13
CA LEU A 245 6.79 16.57 -1.43
C LEU A 245 6.33 15.71 -2.62
N LYS A 246 7.16 15.58 -3.66
CA LYS A 246 6.83 14.72 -4.80
C LYS A 246 6.71 13.25 -4.38
N ILE A 247 7.66 12.74 -3.60
CA ILE A 247 7.61 11.35 -3.10
C ILE A 247 6.39 11.17 -2.18
N GLU A 248 6.07 12.15 -1.34
CA GLU A 248 4.89 12.11 -0.47
C GLU A 248 3.59 12.06 -1.27
N GLN A 249 3.44 12.90 -2.29
CA GLN A 249 2.30 12.88 -3.20
C GLN A 249 2.17 11.53 -3.92
N ASP A 250 3.26 10.98 -4.45
CA ASP A 250 3.28 9.66 -5.09
C ASP A 250 2.78 8.57 -4.12
N LEU A 251 3.23 8.58 -2.86
CA LEU A 251 2.76 7.64 -1.85
C LEU A 251 1.26 7.77 -1.56
N VAL A 252 0.76 9.01 -1.44
CA VAL A 252 -0.67 9.27 -1.21
C VAL A 252 -1.52 8.76 -2.38
N MET A 253 -1.09 9.02 -3.62
CA MET A 253 -1.76 8.54 -4.83
C MET A 253 -1.74 7.01 -4.92
N GLU A 254 -0.58 6.39 -4.68
CA GLU A 254 -0.41 4.93 -4.68
C GLU A 254 -1.41 4.26 -3.72
N ARG A 255 -1.57 4.82 -2.52
CA ARG A 255 -2.50 4.33 -1.50
C ARG A 255 -3.95 4.49 -1.89
N ALA A 256 -4.32 5.66 -2.44
CA ALA A 256 -5.70 5.91 -2.85
C ALA A 256 -6.16 4.89 -3.90
N ILE A 257 -5.26 4.55 -4.84
CA ILE A 257 -5.53 3.52 -5.86
C ILE A 257 -5.62 2.13 -5.22
N LEU A 258 -4.70 1.76 -4.33
CA LEU A 258 -4.75 0.45 -3.65
C LEU A 258 -6.00 0.28 -2.80
N ALA A 259 -6.37 1.29 -2.03
CA ALA A 259 -7.60 1.29 -1.23
C ALA A 259 -8.85 1.14 -2.11
N SER A 260 -8.85 1.75 -3.31
CA SER A 260 -9.97 1.61 -4.26
C SER A 260 -10.08 0.21 -4.88
N LEU A 261 -8.98 -0.55 -4.94
CA LEU A 261 -8.96 -1.92 -5.43
C LEU A 261 -9.30 -2.92 -4.32
N ASP A 262 -9.02 -2.60 -3.07
CA ASP A 262 -9.28 -3.46 -1.92
C ASP A 262 -10.78 -3.64 -1.63
N PHE A 263 -11.17 -4.79 -1.10
CA PHE A 263 -12.56 -5.11 -0.76
C PHE A 263 -12.62 -6.01 0.46
N GLU A 264 -13.77 -6.00 1.13
CA GLU A 264 -13.98 -6.76 2.36
C GLU A 264 -13.70 -8.26 2.14
N LEU A 265 -12.97 -8.88 3.09
CA LEU A 265 -12.57 -10.29 3.06
C LEU A 265 -11.71 -10.70 1.85
N ARG A 266 -11.04 -9.79 1.14
CA ARG A 266 -10.14 -10.15 0.01
C ARG A 266 -9.13 -11.25 0.37
N SER A 267 -8.51 -11.17 1.54
CA SER A 267 -7.57 -12.19 2.05
C SER A 267 -8.25 -13.36 2.78
N GLY A 268 -9.57 -13.30 3.02
CA GLY A 268 -10.27 -14.25 3.89
C GLY A 268 -10.14 -15.71 3.43
N ARG A 269 -10.24 -15.97 2.11
CA ARG A 269 -10.01 -17.33 1.59
C ARG A 269 -8.57 -17.78 1.76
N TYR A 270 -7.60 -16.90 1.49
CA TYR A 270 -6.17 -17.24 1.64
C TYR A 270 -5.81 -17.60 3.08
N GLU A 271 -6.35 -16.86 4.05
CA GLU A 271 -6.18 -17.12 5.48
C GLU A 271 -6.85 -18.42 5.93
N ALA A 272 -8.02 -18.74 5.37
CA ALA A 272 -8.74 -19.98 5.66
C ALA A 272 -8.09 -21.24 5.06
N ILE A 273 -7.20 -21.11 4.07
CA ILE A 273 -6.51 -22.26 3.48
C ILE A 273 -5.45 -22.77 4.47
N PRO A 274 -5.50 -24.04 4.91
CA PRO A 274 -4.49 -24.62 5.79
C PRO A 274 -3.11 -24.60 5.16
N GLU A 275 -2.08 -24.43 5.98
CA GLU A 275 -0.69 -24.63 5.56
C GLU A 275 -0.42 -26.09 5.19
N ALA A 276 0.54 -26.30 4.29
CA ALA A 276 1.03 -27.64 3.97
C ALA A 276 1.57 -28.33 5.23
N TYR A 277 1.31 -29.64 5.37
CA TYR A 277 1.73 -30.38 6.55
C TYR A 277 3.17 -30.85 6.39
N SER A 278 4.09 -30.41 7.24
CA SER A 278 5.50 -30.88 7.23
C SER A 278 6.09 -30.76 5.80
N THR A 279 6.62 -31.85 5.23
CA THR A 279 7.25 -31.89 3.90
C THR A 279 6.27 -32.28 2.77
N THR A 280 4.96 -32.23 3.00
CA THR A 280 3.98 -32.55 1.92
C THR A 280 4.06 -31.53 0.79
N TYR A 281 3.73 -31.97 -0.43
CA TYR A 281 3.76 -31.20 -1.67
C TYR A 281 5.15 -30.82 -2.20
N GLU A 282 6.25 -31.17 -1.52
CA GLU A 282 7.60 -30.89 -2.03
C GLU A 282 7.88 -31.52 -3.40
N TRP A 283 7.25 -32.67 -3.68
CA TRP A 283 7.32 -33.37 -4.98
C TRP A 283 6.84 -32.51 -6.15
N ALA A 284 6.07 -31.44 -5.91
CA ALA A 284 5.63 -30.54 -6.97
C ALA A 284 6.82 -29.88 -7.69
N PHE A 285 7.94 -29.68 -6.99
CA PHE A 285 9.17 -29.13 -7.58
C PHE A 285 9.99 -30.16 -8.38
N ASP A 286 9.65 -31.45 -8.28
CA ASP A 286 10.24 -32.54 -9.05
C ASP A 286 9.32 -32.97 -10.22
N SER A 287 8.28 -32.18 -10.50
CA SER A 287 7.28 -32.44 -11.56
C SER A 287 7.43 -31.47 -12.74
N ASP A 288 6.61 -31.64 -13.78
CA ASP A 288 6.56 -30.73 -14.94
C ASP A 288 6.30 -29.26 -14.56
N LEU A 289 5.74 -29.01 -13.37
CA LEU A 289 5.60 -27.65 -12.83
C LEU A 289 6.94 -26.92 -12.72
N SER A 290 8.02 -27.58 -12.30
CA SER A 290 9.32 -26.91 -12.15
C SER A 290 9.93 -26.53 -13.50
N HIS A 291 9.80 -27.42 -14.49
CA HIS A 291 10.18 -27.14 -15.86
C HIS A 291 9.39 -25.95 -16.42
N TRP A 292 8.07 -25.94 -16.21
CA TRP A 292 7.22 -24.83 -16.64
C TRP A 292 7.59 -23.52 -15.94
N LEU A 293 7.82 -23.53 -14.62
CA LEU A 293 8.22 -22.34 -13.85
C LEU A 293 9.52 -21.74 -14.38
N GLN A 294 10.50 -22.58 -14.74
CA GLN A 294 11.83 -22.15 -15.14
C GLN A 294 11.95 -21.76 -16.62
N ASN A 295 11.29 -22.47 -17.53
CA ASN A 295 11.64 -22.41 -18.96
C ASN A 295 10.49 -22.00 -19.89
N GLU A 296 9.23 -22.26 -19.51
CA GLU A 296 8.10 -22.09 -20.44
C GLU A 296 7.36 -20.76 -20.25
N ASN A 297 6.26 -20.54 -20.98
CA ASN A 297 5.32 -19.44 -20.82
C ASN A 297 3.88 -19.96 -20.91
N GLY A 298 2.91 -19.11 -20.63
CA GLY A 298 1.49 -19.43 -20.81
C GLY A 298 0.83 -19.96 -19.54
N ILE A 299 -0.13 -20.88 -19.72
CA ILE A 299 -0.96 -21.43 -18.64
C ILE A 299 -0.48 -22.84 -18.26
N PHE A 300 -0.33 -23.10 -16.96
CA PHE A 300 -0.16 -24.43 -16.38
C PHE A 300 -1.38 -24.80 -15.53
N TRP A 301 -1.92 -25.99 -15.73
CA TRP A 301 -3.17 -26.42 -15.10
C TRP A 301 -2.96 -27.51 -14.05
N ILE A 302 -3.35 -27.22 -12.81
CA ILE A 302 -3.42 -28.18 -11.71
C ILE A 302 -4.85 -28.71 -11.59
N SER A 303 -5.03 -29.97 -11.97
CA SER A 303 -6.32 -30.66 -11.95
C SER A 303 -6.44 -31.60 -10.76
N GLY A 304 -7.59 -31.63 -10.10
CA GLY A 304 -7.79 -32.47 -8.91
C GLY A 304 -9.22 -32.67 -8.48
N LYS A 305 -9.49 -33.83 -7.87
CA LYS A 305 -10.77 -34.14 -7.24
C LYS A 305 -11.11 -33.14 -6.12
N ALA A 306 -12.38 -33.09 -5.75
CA ALA A 306 -12.83 -32.48 -4.50
C ALA A 306 -11.96 -32.93 -3.31
N GLY A 307 -11.55 -32.01 -2.44
CA GLY A 307 -10.80 -32.34 -1.22
C GLY A 307 -9.41 -32.96 -1.44
N SER A 308 -8.84 -32.89 -2.65
CA SER A 308 -7.51 -33.46 -2.96
C SER A 308 -6.33 -32.58 -2.56
N GLY A 309 -6.57 -31.42 -1.93
CA GLY A 309 -5.51 -30.50 -1.49
C GLY A 309 -5.06 -29.44 -2.50
N LYS A 310 -5.84 -29.16 -3.56
CA LYS A 310 -5.49 -28.16 -4.59
C LYS A 310 -5.16 -26.78 -4.01
N SER A 311 -6.05 -26.21 -3.20
CA SER A 311 -5.86 -24.89 -2.61
C SER A 311 -4.63 -24.82 -1.70
N THR A 312 -4.39 -25.89 -0.93
CA THR A 312 -3.19 -26.00 -0.08
C THR A 312 -1.92 -26.09 -0.92
N LEU A 313 -1.91 -26.88 -2.00
CA LEU A 313 -0.80 -26.93 -2.95
C LEU A 313 -0.57 -25.56 -3.60
N MET A 314 -1.61 -24.89 -4.07
CA MET A 314 -1.54 -23.57 -4.70
C MET A 314 -0.94 -22.51 -3.75
N LYS A 315 -1.39 -22.49 -2.49
CA LYS A 315 -0.83 -21.62 -1.45
C LYS A 315 0.64 -21.94 -1.16
N PHE A 316 0.95 -23.24 -1.05
CA PHE A 316 2.32 -23.71 -0.83
C PHE A 316 3.25 -23.25 -1.96
N ILE A 317 2.95 -23.58 -3.22
CA ILE A 317 3.83 -23.23 -4.34
C ILE A 317 3.92 -21.71 -4.57
N ALA A 318 2.85 -20.94 -4.35
CA ALA A 318 2.89 -19.49 -4.55
C ALA A 318 3.81 -18.76 -3.57
N THR A 319 4.02 -19.32 -2.36
CA THR A 319 4.80 -18.70 -1.29
C THR A 319 6.17 -19.35 -1.08
N HIS A 320 6.44 -20.49 -1.73
CA HIS A 320 7.67 -21.26 -1.52
C HIS A 320 8.89 -20.62 -2.20
N PHE A 321 10.05 -20.64 -1.51
CA PHE A 321 11.29 -20.06 -2.03
C PHE A 321 11.80 -20.73 -3.32
N LYS A 322 11.59 -22.05 -3.49
CA LYS A 322 11.96 -22.76 -4.74
C LYS A 322 11.23 -22.17 -5.95
N THR A 323 9.97 -21.79 -5.82
CA THR A 323 9.21 -21.12 -6.88
C THR A 323 9.87 -19.81 -7.27
N GLN A 324 10.27 -19.00 -6.29
CA GLN A 324 10.96 -17.73 -6.54
C GLN A 324 12.29 -17.96 -7.29
N ASN A 325 13.08 -18.94 -6.87
CA ASN A 325 14.35 -19.28 -7.54
C ASN A 325 14.15 -19.74 -8.99
N LEU A 326 13.19 -20.65 -9.24
CA LEU A 326 12.90 -21.12 -10.59
C LEU A 326 12.38 -19.99 -11.48
N LEU A 327 11.57 -19.09 -10.94
CA LEU A 327 11.09 -17.93 -11.67
C LEU A 327 12.21 -16.93 -11.95
N LEU A 328 13.21 -16.76 -11.07
CA LEU A 328 14.39 -15.90 -11.29
C LEU A 328 15.23 -16.34 -12.49
N ASP A 329 15.34 -17.65 -12.70
CA ASP A 329 15.96 -18.18 -13.90
C ASP A 329 15.12 -17.83 -15.15
N TRP A 330 13.80 -18.02 -15.08
CA TRP A 330 12.90 -17.62 -16.17
C TRP A 330 12.96 -16.12 -16.46
N SER A 331 13.11 -15.28 -15.43
CA SER A 331 13.17 -13.83 -15.58
C SER A 331 14.53 -13.31 -16.03
N SER A 332 15.52 -14.18 -16.27
CA SER A 332 16.91 -13.76 -16.54
C SER A 332 17.44 -12.83 -15.44
N GLN A 333 17.10 -13.13 -14.18
CA GLN A 333 17.44 -12.32 -12.99
C GLN A 333 16.76 -10.95 -12.93
N GLU A 334 15.74 -10.69 -13.76
CA GLU A 334 14.88 -9.51 -13.60
C GLU A 334 13.93 -9.67 -12.40
N PRO A 335 13.47 -8.55 -11.79
CA PRO A 335 12.49 -8.59 -10.71
C PRO A 335 11.22 -9.37 -11.06
N ILE A 336 10.64 -10.04 -10.06
CA ILE A 336 9.45 -10.88 -10.23
C ILE A 336 8.38 -10.46 -9.24
N THR A 337 7.14 -10.46 -9.70
CA THR A 337 5.97 -10.23 -8.88
C THR A 337 5.07 -11.46 -8.94
N ILE A 338 4.78 -12.04 -7.78
CA ILE A 338 3.84 -13.14 -7.65
C ILE A 338 2.52 -12.58 -7.11
N ALA A 339 1.43 -12.85 -7.81
CA ALA A 339 0.08 -12.53 -7.32
C ALA A 339 -0.74 -13.80 -7.23
N SER A 340 -1.59 -13.90 -6.20
CA SER A 340 -2.45 -15.06 -6.01
C SER A 340 -3.90 -14.64 -5.81
N HIS A 341 -4.82 -15.36 -6.45
CA HIS A 341 -6.26 -15.24 -6.22
C HIS A 341 -6.84 -16.61 -5.94
N TYR A 342 -7.73 -16.68 -4.96
CA TYR A 342 -8.39 -17.91 -4.54
C TYR A 342 -9.89 -17.65 -4.62
N PHE A 343 -10.53 -18.26 -5.61
CA PHE A 343 -11.99 -18.26 -5.66
C PHE A 343 -12.53 -18.95 -4.42
N TRP A 344 -13.62 -18.41 -3.88
CA TRP A 344 -14.29 -19.02 -2.74
C TRP A 344 -15.77 -19.00 -2.95
N ALA A 345 -16.33 -20.17 -3.27
CA ALA A 345 -17.73 -20.29 -3.60
C ALA A 345 -18.64 -19.95 -2.40
N ALA A 346 -18.19 -20.25 -1.16
CA ALA A 346 -18.88 -19.89 0.10
C ALA A 346 -18.60 -18.45 0.55
N GLY A 347 -17.65 -17.78 -0.10
CA GLY A 347 -17.35 -16.38 0.12
C GLY A 347 -18.40 -15.43 -0.46
N ALA A 348 -18.19 -14.14 -0.20
CA ALA A 348 -19.00 -13.06 -0.72
C ALA A 348 -19.03 -13.09 -2.27
N SER A 349 -20.08 -12.52 -2.86
CA SER A 349 -20.27 -12.48 -4.33
C SER A 349 -19.04 -11.97 -5.09
N ILE A 350 -18.30 -11.03 -4.51
CA ILE A 350 -17.06 -10.50 -5.12
C ILE A 350 -15.93 -11.54 -5.18
N GLN A 351 -15.78 -12.42 -4.18
CA GLN A 351 -14.72 -13.44 -4.09
C GLN A 351 -14.91 -14.60 -5.09
N LYS A 352 -16.09 -14.71 -5.69
CA LYS A 352 -16.42 -15.68 -6.75
C LYS A 352 -16.68 -15.04 -8.11
N SER A 353 -16.24 -13.79 -8.30
CA SER A 353 -16.51 -13.01 -9.51
C SER A 353 -15.23 -12.67 -10.28
N ARG A 354 -15.38 -12.39 -11.58
CA ARG A 354 -14.30 -11.88 -12.43
C ARG A 354 -13.78 -10.54 -11.93
N THR A 355 -14.65 -9.67 -11.41
CA THR A 355 -14.26 -8.40 -10.80
C THR A 355 -13.35 -8.61 -9.60
N GLY A 356 -13.65 -9.58 -8.73
CA GLY A 356 -12.79 -9.92 -7.59
C GLY A 356 -11.43 -10.44 -8.02
N LEU A 357 -11.36 -11.31 -9.03
CA LEU A 357 -10.11 -11.77 -9.63
C LEU A 357 -9.26 -10.60 -10.12
N LEU A 358 -9.79 -9.76 -11.02
CA LEU A 358 -9.03 -8.66 -11.63
C LEU A 358 -8.58 -7.63 -10.59
N ARG A 359 -9.45 -7.28 -9.62
CA ARG A 359 -9.09 -6.39 -8.51
C ARG A 359 -7.98 -6.97 -7.65
N THR A 360 -8.03 -8.27 -7.34
CA THR A 360 -7.00 -8.94 -6.54
C THR A 360 -5.66 -8.93 -7.27
N LEU A 361 -5.63 -9.30 -8.55
CA LEU A 361 -4.39 -9.32 -9.33
C LEU A 361 -3.78 -7.92 -9.45
N LEU A 362 -4.58 -6.90 -9.79
CA LEU A 362 -4.10 -5.52 -9.86
C LEU A 362 -3.62 -5.00 -8.51
N TYR A 363 -4.33 -5.31 -7.43
CA TYR A 363 -3.92 -4.93 -6.07
C TYR A 363 -2.54 -5.52 -5.73
N GLU A 364 -2.34 -6.82 -5.95
CA GLU A 364 -1.08 -7.50 -5.65
C GLU A 364 0.07 -6.99 -6.54
N VAL A 365 -0.20 -6.75 -7.83
CA VAL A 365 0.76 -6.16 -8.77
C VAL A 365 1.17 -4.76 -8.32
N PHE A 366 0.20 -3.90 -8.04
CA PHE A 366 0.48 -2.51 -7.69
C PHE A 366 1.07 -2.34 -6.30
N ARG A 367 0.75 -3.24 -5.35
CA ARG A 367 1.41 -3.26 -4.04
C ARG A 367 2.91 -3.53 -4.16
N GLN A 368 3.30 -4.45 -5.03
CA GLN A 368 4.69 -4.87 -5.23
C GLN A 368 5.45 -3.97 -6.22
N CYS A 369 4.76 -3.46 -7.24
CA CYS A 369 5.33 -2.59 -8.26
C CYS A 369 4.49 -1.32 -8.49
N PRO A 370 4.50 -0.35 -7.55
CA PRO A 370 3.70 0.86 -7.65
C PRO A 370 4.01 1.71 -8.89
N LYS A 371 5.25 1.61 -9.43
CA LYS A 371 5.71 2.28 -10.65
C LYS A 371 4.81 2.06 -11.88
N TYR A 372 4.03 0.98 -11.92
CA TYR A 372 3.12 0.69 -13.03
C TYR A 372 1.77 1.38 -12.92
N MET A 373 1.37 1.89 -11.75
CA MET A 373 0.08 2.59 -11.58
C MET A 373 -0.10 3.78 -12.55
N PRO A 374 0.83 4.74 -12.67
CA PRO A 374 0.65 5.87 -13.59
C PRO A 374 0.59 5.46 -15.07
N ILE A 375 1.18 4.30 -15.42
CA ILE A 375 1.21 3.78 -16.80
C ILE A 375 -0.10 3.03 -17.12
N VAL A 376 -0.53 2.20 -16.18
CA VAL A 376 -1.64 1.26 -16.38
C VAL A 376 -3.00 1.92 -16.13
N CYS A 377 -3.11 2.78 -15.13
CA CYS A 377 -4.34 3.48 -14.77
C CYS A 377 -4.15 5.02 -14.66
N PRO A 378 -3.68 5.70 -15.73
CA PRO A 378 -3.36 7.13 -15.71
C PRO A 378 -4.55 8.00 -15.26
N ASN A 379 -5.76 7.69 -15.71
CA ASN A 379 -6.96 8.42 -15.33
C ASN A 379 -7.22 8.41 -13.81
N ARG A 380 -6.90 7.30 -13.12
CA ARG A 380 -7.04 7.22 -11.66
C ARG A 380 -5.88 7.88 -10.95
N TRP A 381 -4.68 7.80 -11.51
CA TRP A 381 -3.52 8.53 -11.03
C TRP A 381 -3.76 10.04 -11.03
N ASP A 382 -4.23 10.59 -12.16
CA ASP A 382 -4.54 12.02 -12.30
C ASP A 382 -5.68 12.45 -11.37
N ARG A 383 -6.74 11.65 -11.22
CA ARG A 383 -7.82 11.93 -10.26
C ARG A 383 -7.35 11.93 -8.82
N ALA A 384 -6.49 10.98 -8.44
CA ALA A 384 -5.91 10.93 -7.09
C ALA A 384 -5.05 12.17 -6.82
N ARG A 385 -4.28 12.64 -7.83
CA ARG A 385 -3.54 13.90 -7.77
C ARG A 385 -4.46 15.09 -7.52
N ASP A 386 -5.54 15.21 -8.30
CA ASP A 386 -6.48 16.33 -8.17
C ASP A 386 -7.21 16.34 -6.82
N GLN A 387 -7.52 15.16 -6.27
CA GLN A 387 -8.15 15.03 -4.95
C GLN A 387 -7.17 15.33 -3.80
N SER A 388 -5.89 14.97 -3.94
CA SER A 388 -4.86 15.29 -2.94
C SER A 388 -4.63 16.80 -2.76
N SER A 389 -4.92 17.61 -3.80
CA SER A 389 -4.81 19.07 -3.75
C SER A 389 -5.96 19.76 -2.98
N LYS A 390 -7.07 19.06 -2.71
CA LYS A 390 -8.23 19.58 -1.98
C LYS A 390 -8.26 19.01 -0.57
N ILE A 391 -7.66 19.74 0.37
CA ILE A 391 -7.63 19.41 1.80
C ILE A 391 -9.06 19.28 2.35
N GLY A 392 -9.42 18.10 2.87
CA GLY A 392 -10.56 17.94 3.79
C GLY A 392 -11.80 17.18 3.30
N VAL A 393 -11.82 16.61 2.09
CA VAL A 393 -12.95 15.77 1.65
C VAL A 393 -12.65 14.29 1.92
N GLN A 394 -13.64 13.58 2.48
CA GLN A 394 -13.58 12.15 2.78
C GLN A 394 -12.99 11.33 1.61
N ARG A 395 -12.11 10.39 1.94
CA ARG A 395 -11.23 9.61 1.06
C ARG A 395 -11.94 8.56 0.17
N ASP A 396 -13.24 8.69 -0.08
CA ASP A 396 -14.04 7.73 -0.86
C ASP A 396 -14.11 8.07 -2.37
N GLY A 397 -13.35 9.08 -2.82
CA GLY A 397 -13.54 9.75 -4.11
C GLY A 397 -13.02 9.08 -5.37
N THR A 398 -12.34 7.93 -5.32
CA THR A 398 -11.83 7.29 -6.56
C THR A 398 -12.92 6.57 -7.37
N GLY A 399 -14.11 6.36 -6.78
CA GLY A 399 -15.24 5.70 -7.44
C GLY A 399 -15.02 4.20 -7.67
N GLN A 400 -16.10 3.43 -7.74
CA GLN A 400 -16.04 1.99 -7.95
C GLN A 400 -15.39 1.65 -9.30
N TRP A 401 -14.53 0.63 -9.32
CA TRP A 401 -13.92 0.12 -10.55
C TRP A 401 -14.96 -0.59 -11.41
N SER A 402 -15.10 -0.15 -12.66
CA SER A 402 -15.91 -0.88 -13.62
C SER A 402 -15.16 -2.11 -14.14
N HIS A 403 -15.90 -3.11 -14.61
CA HIS A 403 -15.29 -4.30 -15.23
C HIS A 403 -14.40 -3.93 -16.42
N SER A 404 -14.86 -3.03 -17.30
CA SER A 404 -14.10 -2.57 -18.46
C SER A 404 -12.79 -1.91 -18.06
N GLU A 405 -12.80 -1.11 -16.99
CA GLU A 405 -11.61 -0.42 -16.50
C GLU A 405 -10.57 -1.40 -15.95
N LEU A 406 -11.00 -2.42 -15.19
CA LEU A 406 -10.11 -3.46 -14.65
C LEU A 406 -9.48 -4.30 -15.77
N SER A 407 -10.28 -4.72 -16.75
CA SER A 407 -9.79 -5.48 -17.90
C SER A 407 -8.79 -4.66 -18.71
N GLN A 408 -9.10 -3.40 -19.01
CA GLN A 408 -8.18 -2.50 -19.73
C GLN A 408 -6.87 -2.27 -18.97
N ALA A 409 -6.92 -2.16 -17.64
CA ALA A 409 -5.72 -2.02 -16.82
C ALA A 409 -4.82 -3.27 -16.96
N LEU A 410 -5.36 -4.48 -16.79
CA LEU A 410 -4.55 -5.70 -16.95
C LEU A 410 -4.07 -5.91 -18.39
N GLN A 411 -4.89 -5.58 -19.40
CA GLN A 411 -4.46 -5.62 -20.81
C GLN A 411 -3.32 -4.64 -21.09
N LYS A 412 -3.40 -3.42 -20.56
CA LYS A 412 -2.31 -2.43 -20.67
C LYS A 412 -1.04 -2.91 -20.00
N LEU A 413 -1.13 -3.59 -18.86
CA LEU A 413 0.00 -4.21 -18.19
C LEU A 413 0.60 -5.31 -19.08
N ALA A 414 -0.22 -6.23 -19.59
CA ALA A 414 0.21 -7.35 -20.43
C ALA A 414 0.83 -6.89 -21.77
N GLY A 415 0.37 -5.77 -22.32
CA GLY A 415 0.82 -5.20 -23.59
C GLY A 415 2.06 -4.31 -23.51
N GLN A 416 2.59 -4.02 -22.32
CA GLN A 416 3.85 -3.29 -22.18
C GLN A 416 5.01 -4.15 -22.71
N ARG A 417 5.80 -3.61 -23.64
CA ARG A 417 6.94 -4.31 -24.25
C ARG A 417 8.23 -4.23 -23.43
N ASP A 418 8.36 -3.17 -22.62
CA ASP A 418 9.56 -2.88 -21.82
C ASP A 418 9.25 -3.02 -20.32
N LEU A 419 8.65 -4.14 -19.93
CA LEU A 419 8.45 -4.45 -18.52
C LEU A 419 9.79 -4.86 -17.89
N SER A 420 10.27 -4.06 -16.94
CA SER A 420 11.42 -4.40 -16.08
C SER A 420 11.06 -5.41 -14.98
N THR A 421 9.92 -6.11 -15.11
CA THR A 421 9.39 -7.03 -14.10
C THR A 421 8.54 -8.08 -14.78
N LYS A 422 8.76 -9.35 -14.43
CA LYS A 422 7.89 -10.45 -14.86
C LYS A 422 6.85 -10.80 -13.80
N PHE A 423 5.72 -11.32 -14.23
CA PHE A 423 4.56 -11.62 -13.40
C PHE A 423 4.22 -13.11 -13.46
N CYS A 424 3.99 -13.71 -12.29
CA CYS A 424 3.47 -15.07 -12.19
C CYS A 424 2.20 -15.05 -11.35
N PHE A 425 1.06 -15.39 -11.95
CA PHE A 425 -0.23 -15.40 -11.26
C PHE A 425 -0.66 -16.82 -10.92
N PHE A 426 -1.02 -17.05 -9.66
CA PHE A 426 -1.63 -18.28 -9.19
C PHE A 426 -3.14 -18.05 -9.00
N ILE A 427 -3.98 -18.81 -9.71
CA ILE A 427 -5.44 -18.67 -9.66
C ILE A 427 -6.04 -20.01 -9.25
N ASP A 428 -6.47 -20.11 -8.00
CA ASP A 428 -7.03 -21.33 -7.43
C ASP A 428 -8.56 -21.37 -7.51
N GLY A 429 -9.10 -22.56 -7.77
CA GLY A 429 -10.53 -22.83 -7.68
C GLY A 429 -11.33 -22.25 -8.84
N MET A 430 -10.86 -22.35 -10.09
CA MET A 430 -11.62 -21.83 -11.22
C MET A 430 -13.02 -22.45 -11.36
N ASP A 431 -13.24 -23.68 -10.86
CA ASP A 431 -14.56 -24.32 -10.79
C ASP A 431 -15.51 -23.65 -9.78
N GLU A 432 -14.99 -22.79 -8.91
CA GLU A 432 -15.76 -22.01 -7.93
C GLU A 432 -16.15 -20.62 -8.46
N TYR A 433 -15.75 -20.29 -9.70
CA TYR A 433 -16.15 -19.04 -10.36
C TYR A 433 -17.65 -19.04 -10.69
N ASN A 434 -18.33 -17.97 -10.27
CA ASN A 434 -19.74 -17.76 -10.56
C ASN A 434 -19.91 -16.83 -11.77
N GLY A 435 -19.80 -17.40 -12.96
CA GLY A 435 -20.01 -16.73 -14.25
C GLY A 435 -19.73 -17.65 -15.43
N ASP A 436 -19.57 -17.07 -16.63
CA ASP A 436 -19.24 -17.84 -17.82
C ASP A 436 -17.74 -18.19 -17.86
N HIS A 437 -17.44 -19.49 -17.78
CA HIS A 437 -16.07 -19.99 -17.81
C HIS A 437 -15.37 -19.70 -19.14
N LEU A 438 -16.09 -19.67 -20.27
CA LEU A 438 -15.51 -19.37 -21.58
C LEU A 438 -15.01 -17.92 -21.65
N ASP A 439 -15.78 -16.98 -21.10
CA ASP A 439 -15.38 -15.58 -20.98
C ASP A 439 -14.14 -15.44 -20.09
N LEU A 440 -14.07 -16.19 -18.98
CA LEU A 440 -12.90 -16.19 -18.11
C LEU A 440 -11.67 -16.74 -18.85
N PHE A 441 -11.81 -17.81 -19.62
CA PHE A 441 -10.70 -18.35 -20.42
C PHE A 441 -10.22 -17.38 -21.48
N ALA A 442 -11.12 -16.64 -22.14
CA ALA A 442 -10.72 -15.65 -23.13
C ALA A 442 -9.77 -14.60 -22.52
N VAL A 443 -10.13 -14.10 -21.33
CA VAL A 443 -9.31 -13.13 -20.57
C VAL A 443 -7.97 -13.74 -20.15
N LEU A 444 -7.96 -14.96 -19.60
CA LEU A 444 -6.71 -15.61 -19.17
C LEU A 444 -5.81 -15.96 -20.35
N LYS A 445 -6.38 -16.42 -21.47
CA LYS A 445 -5.63 -16.70 -22.71
C LYS A 445 -4.97 -15.42 -23.23
N GLU A 446 -5.69 -14.30 -23.26
CA GLU A 446 -5.13 -13.01 -23.65
C GLU A 446 -3.91 -12.65 -22.80
N PHE A 447 -4.00 -12.76 -21.47
CA PHE A 447 -2.86 -12.47 -20.58
C PHE A 447 -1.70 -13.43 -20.80
N SER A 448 -1.99 -14.71 -21.06
CA SER A 448 -0.98 -15.74 -21.30
C SER A 448 -0.18 -15.54 -22.59
N THR A 449 -0.65 -14.69 -23.51
CA THR A 449 0.10 -14.34 -24.73
C THR A 449 1.29 -13.42 -24.45
N SER A 450 1.30 -12.72 -23.31
CA SER A 450 2.40 -11.84 -22.94
C SER A 450 3.61 -12.67 -22.48
N PRO A 451 4.83 -12.42 -23.01
CA PRO A 451 6.03 -13.13 -22.57
C PRO A 451 6.46 -12.77 -21.14
N HIS A 452 5.84 -11.75 -20.54
CA HIS A 452 6.10 -11.31 -19.17
C HIS A 452 5.12 -11.88 -18.15
N ILE A 453 4.11 -12.66 -18.58
CA ILE A 453 3.07 -13.17 -17.69
C ILE A 453 2.99 -14.70 -17.78
N LYS A 454 3.06 -15.36 -16.61
CA LYS A 454 2.70 -16.77 -16.42
C LYS A 454 1.43 -16.91 -15.60
N LEU A 455 0.68 -17.96 -15.88
CA LEU A 455 -0.54 -18.31 -15.16
C LEU A 455 -0.47 -19.76 -14.70
N CYS A 456 -0.50 -20.00 -13.39
CA CYS A 456 -0.76 -21.32 -12.84
C CYS A 456 -2.21 -21.33 -12.34
N VAL A 457 -3.05 -22.20 -12.89
CA VAL A 457 -4.47 -22.25 -12.56
C VAL A 457 -4.85 -23.60 -11.98
N SER A 458 -5.79 -23.64 -11.05
CA SER A 458 -6.30 -24.89 -10.48
C SER A 458 -7.80 -25.03 -10.69
N SER A 459 -8.27 -26.26 -10.94
CA SER A 459 -9.69 -26.56 -10.96
C SER A 459 -10.01 -28.06 -10.80
N ARG A 460 -11.30 -28.38 -10.70
CA ARG A 460 -11.82 -29.74 -10.95
C ARG A 460 -11.71 -30.12 -12.43
N PRO A 461 -11.62 -31.42 -12.76
CA PRO A 461 -11.61 -31.91 -14.13
C PRO A 461 -13.03 -31.90 -14.74
N TRP A 462 -13.73 -30.77 -14.73
CA TRP A 462 -14.97 -30.62 -15.50
C TRP A 462 -14.63 -30.51 -16.99
N ASN A 463 -15.56 -30.95 -17.85
CA ASN A 463 -15.34 -30.97 -19.31
C ASN A 463 -14.84 -29.64 -19.84
N VAL A 464 -15.42 -28.51 -19.39
CA VAL A 464 -14.99 -27.18 -19.83
C VAL A 464 -13.50 -26.89 -19.58
N PHE A 465 -12.91 -27.42 -18.52
CA PHE A 465 -11.47 -27.28 -18.24
C PHE A 465 -10.63 -28.31 -19.01
N ILE A 466 -11.12 -29.55 -19.12
CA ILE A 466 -10.46 -30.59 -19.92
C ILE A 466 -10.36 -30.15 -21.38
N ASP A 467 -11.44 -29.65 -21.95
CA ASP A 467 -11.51 -29.22 -23.35
C ASP A 467 -10.60 -28.00 -23.63
N ASN A 468 -10.26 -27.20 -22.61
CA ASN A 468 -9.44 -26.00 -22.77
C ASN A 468 -7.97 -26.16 -22.37
N PHE A 469 -7.65 -27.10 -21.47
CA PHE A 469 -6.30 -27.29 -20.91
C PHE A 469 -5.77 -28.72 -21.02
N GLY A 470 -6.62 -29.72 -21.27
CA GLY A 470 -6.29 -31.13 -21.18
C GLY A 470 -5.48 -31.70 -22.36
N ASP A 471 -5.38 -30.96 -23.46
CA ASP A 471 -4.64 -31.39 -24.66
C ASP A 471 -3.11 -31.35 -24.45
N ASP A 472 -2.60 -30.42 -23.64
CA ASP A 472 -1.17 -30.28 -23.36
C ASP A 472 -0.80 -31.00 -22.05
N ARG A 473 -0.35 -32.25 -22.19
CA ARG A 473 0.04 -33.08 -21.03
C ARG A 473 1.25 -32.56 -20.27
N ASN A 474 2.12 -31.77 -20.91
CA ASN A 474 3.32 -31.23 -20.27
C ASN A 474 3.00 -29.96 -19.46
N ARG A 475 1.79 -29.41 -19.62
CA ARG A 475 1.29 -28.24 -18.88
C ARG A 475 0.13 -28.58 -17.95
N MET A 476 0.05 -29.84 -17.54
CA MET A 476 -1.00 -30.31 -16.65
C MET A 476 -0.42 -31.19 -15.54
N LEU A 477 -0.93 -30.99 -14.32
CA LEU A 477 -0.60 -31.81 -13.16
C LEU A 477 -1.87 -32.33 -12.51
N LYS A 478 -1.97 -33.65 -12.33
CA LYS A 478 -3.11 -34.29 -11.64
C LYS A 478 -2.76 -34.59 -10.19
N ILE A 479 -3.10 -33.67 -9.30
CA ILE A 479 -2.66 -33.74 -7.90
C ILE A 479 -3.09 -35.05 -7.20
N HIS A 480 -4.29 -35.54 -7.46
CA HIS A 480 -4.84 -36.74 -6.82
C HIS A 480 -4.13 -38.04 -7.22
N GLU A 481 -3.29 -38.03 -8.25
CA GLU A 481 -2.44 -39.16 -8.63
C GLU A 481 -1.07 -39.12 -7.90
N LEU A 482 -0.74 -38.00 -7.25
CA LEU A 482 0.59 -37.71 -6.71
C LEU A 482 0.60 -37.56 -5.17
N THR A 483 -0.57 -37.47 -4.54
CA THR A 483 -0.69 -37.21 -3.08
C THR A 483 -0.60 -38.45 -2.19
N ARG A 484 -0.44 -39.66 -2.74
CA ARG A 484 -0.42 -40.91 -1.93
C ARG A 484 0.64 -40.87 -0.83
N THR A 485 1.88 -40.53 -1.17
CA THR A 485 2.99 -40.48 -0.21
C THR A 485 2.77 -39.41 0.84
N ASP A 486 2.23 -38.25 0.45
CA ASP A 486 1.92 -37.17 1.39
C ASP A 486 0.80 -37.56 2.36
N ILE A 487 -0.25 -38.22 1.88
CA ILE A 487 -1.34 -38.73 2.73
C ILE A 487 -0.80 -39.76 3.73
N LEU A 488 0.15 -40.61 3.32
CA LEU A 488 0.82 -41.54 4.22
C LEU A 488 1.58 -40.80 5.33
N THR A 489 2.42 -39.82 4.97
CA THR A 489 3.18 -38.99 5.91
C THR A 489 2.25 -38.24 6.87
N PHE A 490 1.18 -37.65 6.33
CA PHE A 490 0.16 -36.94 7.09
C PHE A 490 -0.56 -37.88 8.09
N SER A 491 -0.97 -39.05 7.62
CA SER A 491 -1.67 -40.05 8.44
C SER A 491 -0.81 -40.55 9.59
N ARG A 492 0.46 -40.84 9.32
CA ARG A 492 1.44 -41.24 10.33
C ARG A 492 1.61 -40.16 11.38
N GLY A 493 1.97 -38.94 10.98
CA GLY A 493 2.25 -37.87 11.93
C GLY A 493 1.03 -37.46 12.76
N ARG A 494 -0.18 -37.46 12.17
CA ARG A 494 -1.42 -37.14 12.92
C ARG A 494 -1.81 -38.22 13.92
N LEU A 495 -1.72 -39.50 13.55
CA LEU A 495 -2.01 -40.59 14.47
C LEU A 495 -0.95 -40.69 15.57
N GLU A 496 0.33 -40.51 15.23
CA GLU A 496 1.44 -40.51 16.20
C GLU A 496 1.36 -39.39 17.23
N SER A 497 0.76 -38.25 16.87
CA SER A 497 0.57 -37.14 17.79
C SER A 497 -0.46 -37.43 18.89
N HIS A 498 -1.31 -38.45 18.74
CA HIS A 498 -2.33 -38.77 19.73
C HIS A 498 -1.70 -39.39 21.00
N PRO A 499 -2.03 -38.93 22.23
CA PRO A 499 -1.37 -39.39 23.46
C PRO A 499 -1.42 -40.91 23.68
N ARG A 500 -2.54 -41.53 23.29
CA ARG A 500 -2.71 -42.99 23.41
C ARG A 500 -2.00 -43.80 22.33
N TRP A 501 -1.47 -43.17 21.27
CA TRP A 501 -0.76 -43.87 20.21
C TRP A 501 0.53 -44.54 20.69
N ALA A 502 1.23 -43.93 21.65
CA ALA A 502 2.47 -44.47 22.21
C ALA A 502 2.30 -45.87 22.80
N ALA A 503 1.11 -46.21 23.33
CA ALA A 503 0.80 -47.53 23.87
C ALA A 503 0.80 -48.65 22.80
N TYR A 504 0.78 -48.30 21.52
CA TYR A 504 0.76 -49.23 20.39
C TYR A 504 2.12 -49.37 19.71
N ARG A 505 3.15 -48.59 20.11
CA ARG A 505 4.48 -48.58 19.47
C ARG A 505 5.18 -49.94 19.40
N SER A 506 4.84 -50.89 20.27
CA SER A 506 5.36 -52.26 20.23
C SER A 506 4.78 -53.12 19.10
N ARG A 507 3.80 -52.62 18.34
CA ARG A 507 3.09 -53.32 17.25
C ARG A 507 3.23 -52.60 15.91
N ASP A 508 4.47 -52.25 15.56
CA ASP A 508 4.81 -51.39 14.41
C ASP A 508 4.18 -51.86 13.08
N GLU A 509 4.16 -53.17 12.80
CA GLU A 509 3.58 -53.72 11.56
C GLU A 509 2.06 -53.43 11.40
N GLN A 510 1.28 -53.53 12.48
CA GLN A 510 -0.17 -53.27 12.40
C GLN A 510 -0.47 -51.78 12.21
N LEU A 511 0.33 -50.90 12.80
CA LEU A 511 0.20 -49.45 12.67
C LEU A 511 0.63 -48.96 11.29
N GLN A 512 1.71 -49.51 10.76
CA GLN A 512 2.13 -49.26 9.38
C GLN A 512 1.05 -49.72 8.40
N SER A 513 0.43 -50.87 8.64
CA SER A 513 -0.70 -51.36 7.81
C SER A 513 -1.90 -50.41 7.82
N ILE A 514 -2.26 -49.82 8.98
CA ILE A 514 -3.34 -48.82 9.07
C ILE A 514 -3.02 -47.59 8.22
N THR A 515 -1.84 -46.99 8.40
CA THR A 515 -1.46 -45.77 7.66
C THR A 515 -1.35 -45.99 6.15
N GLN A 516 -0.82 -47.14 5.71
CA GLN A 516 -0.81 -47.52 4.29
C GLN A 516 -2.22 -47.69 3.74
N THR A 517 -3.10 -48.36 4.49
CA THR A 517 -4.49 -48.56 4.05
C THR A 517 -5.26 -47.25 3.95
N ILE A 518 -5.00 -46.27 4.84
CA ILE A 518 -5.56 -44.92 4.71
C ILE A 518 -5.08 -44.27 3.41
N ALA A 519 -3.76 -44.30 3.15
CA ALA A 519 -3.19 -43.70 1.94
C ALA A 519 -3.74 -44.31 0.65
N ASP A 520 -3.89 -45.63 0.60
CA ASP A 520 -4.42 -46.34 -0.56
C ASP A 520 -5.91 -46.09 -0.77
N ARG A 521 -6.71 -46.12 0.32
CA ARG A 521 -8.18 -45.93 0.24
C ARG A 521 -8.59 -44.49 0.03
N ALA A 522 -7.74 -43.53 0.38
CA ALA A 522 -8.01 -42.11 0.14
C ALA A 522 -8.08 -41.77 -1.36
N GLN A 523 -7.45 -42.56 -2.24
CA GLN A 523 -7.44 -42.34 -3.69
C GLN A 523 -7.10 -40.90 -4.10
N GLY A 524 -6.15 -40.32 -3.37
CA GLY A 524 -5.66 -38.94 -3.55
C GLY A 524 -6.53 -37.83 -2.93
N VAL A 525 -7.56 -38.17 -2.15
CA VAL A 525 -8.46 -37.23 -1.48
C VAL A 525 -8.03 -37.00 -0.03
N PHE A 526 -7.29 -35.91 0.21
CA PHE A 526 -6.83 -35.52 1.56
C PHE A 526 -7.96 -35.37 2.57
N LEU A 527 -9.10 -34.80 2.17
CA LEU A 527 -10.25 -34.64 3.07
C LEU A 527 -10.77 -35.99 3.58
N TRP A 528 -10.76 -37.03 2.74
CA TRP A 528 -11.15 -38.37 3.16
C TRP A 528 -10.19 -38.89 4.22
N ALA A 529 -8.87 -38.76 3.99
CA ALA A 529 -7.86 -39.18 4.95
C ALA A 529 -8.01 -38.42 6.28
N PHE A 530 -8.22 -37.10 6.22
CA PHE A 530 -8.46 -36.26 7.39
C PHE A 530 -9.65 -36.75 8.24
N LEU A 531 -10.81 -36.97 7.61
CA LEU A 531 -12.01 -37.46 8.29
C LEU A 531 -11.80 -38.85 8.90
N VAL A 532 -11.17 -39.77 8.16
CA VAL A 532 -10.88 -41.11 8.64
C VAL A 532 -9.92 -41.09 9.83
N ILE A 533 -8.88 -40.26 9.79
CA ILE A 533 -7.95 -40.10 10.92
C ILE A 533 -8.70 -39.59 12.16
N LYS A 534 -9.62 -38.63 12.01
CA LYS A 534 -10.44 -38.13 13.12
C LYS A 534 -11.27 -39.26 13.76
N LEU A 535 -11.98 -40.05 12.95
CA LEU A 535 -12.75 -41.21 13.44
C LEU A 535 -11.89 -42.30 14.12
N LEU A 536 -10.63 -42.46 13.70
CA LEU A 536 -9.68 -43.36 14.34
C LEU A 536 -9.12 -42.77 15.64
N GLN A 537 -8.91 -41.45 15.71
CA GLN A 537 -8.52 -40.75 16.94
C GLN A 537 -9.63 -40.82 18.01
N ASP A 538 -10.89 -40.74 17.62
CA ASP A 538 -12.01 -40.98 18.53
C ASP A 538 -11.99 -42.41 19.09
N GLY A 539 -11.64 -43.38 18.24
CA GLY A 539 -11.41 -44.76 18.68
C GLY A 539 -10.28 -44.93 19.67
N LEU A 540 -9.15 -44.27 19.41
CA LEU A 540 -8.02 -44.26 20.35
C LEU A 540 -8.44 -43.65 21.69
N THR A 541 -9.19 -42.55 21.67
CA THR A 541 -9.73 -41.92 22.88
C THR A 541 -10.60 -42.89 23.66
N ASN A 542 -11.50 -43.59 22.97
CA ASN A 542 -12.39 -44.62 23.52
C ASN A 542 -11.67 -45.93 23.93
N GLY A 543 -10.37 -46.07 23.65
CA GLY A 543 -9.56 -47.20 24.09
C GLY A 543 -9.58 -48.41 23.14
N ASP A 544 -9.92 -48.21 21.86
CA ASP A 544 -9.94 -49.28 20.87
C ASP A 544 -8.57 -49.94 20.68
N THR A 545 -8.54 -51.26 20.62
CA THR A 545 -7.35 -52.03 20.24
C THR A 545 -6.97 -51.78 18.77
N ALA A 546 -5.72 -52.10 18.40
CA ALA A 546 -5.28 -51.99 17.00
C ALA A 546 -6.16 -52.78 16.02
N GLN A 547 -6.69 -53.93 16.45
CA GLN A 547 -7.61 -54.73 15.64
C GLN A 547 -8.98 -54.06 15.48
N GLN A 548 -9.50 -53.41 16.52
CA GLN A 548 -10.76 -52.65 16.44
C GLN A 548 -10.62 -51.42 15.55
N LEU A 549 -9.51 -50.69 15.66
CA LEU A 549 -9.19 -49.57 14.76
C LEU A 549 -9.09 -50.05 13.30
N ARG A 550 -8.43 -51.19 13.07
CA ARG A 550 -8.36 -51.80 11.74
C ARG A 550 -9.74 -52.17 11.21
N HIS A 551 -10.55 -52.85 12.02
CA HIS A 551 -11.91 -53.22 11.66
C HIS A 551 -12.78 -51.98 11.36
N ARG A 552 -12.63 -50.90 12.12
CA ARG A 552 -13.31 -49.63 11.82
C ARG A 552 -12.89 -49.12 10.46
N LEU A 553 -11.58 -48.98 10.21
CA LEU A 553 -11.05 -48.53 8.92
C LEU A 553 -11.56 -49.39 7.76
N ASP A 554 -11.61 -50.70 7.93
CA ASP A 554 -12.03 -51.63 6.88
C ASP A 554 -13.50 -51.41 6.47
N ASN A 555 -14.37 -51.04 7.43
CA ASN A 555 -15.79 -50.76 7.21
C ASN A 555 -16.10 -49.34 6.70
N LEU A 556 -15.15 -48.41 6.70
CA LEU A 556 -15.40 -47.03 6.24
C LEU A 556 -15.51 -46.96 4.71
N PRO A 557 -16.52 -46.26 4.15
CA PRO A 557 -16.65 -46.12 2.70
C PRO A 557 -15.46 -45.37 2.07
N THR A 558 -15.00 -45.78 0.89
CA THR A 558 -13.91 -45.10 0.14
C THR A 558 -14.38 -43.83 -0.59
N SER A 559 -15.67 -43.73 -0.92
CA SER A 559 -16.23 -42.54 -1.55
C SER A 559 -16.55 -41.49 -0.49
N LEU A 560 -16.05 -40.26 -0.69
CA LEU A 560 -16.31 -39.13 0.20
C LEU A 560 -17.81 -38.91 0.49
N LYS A 561 -18.66 -38.93 -0.54
CA LYS A 561 -20.13 -38.85 -0.37
C LYS A 561 -20.73 -39.94 0.54
N ARG A 562 -20.23 -41.18 0.42
CA ARG A 562 -20.69 -42.30 1.25
C ARG A 562 -20.13 -42.20 2.67
N LEU A 563 -18.92 -41.66 2.83
CA LEU A 563 -18.34 -41.37 4.13
C LEU A 563 -19.14 -40.30 4.88
N PHE A 564 -19.54 -39.20 4.22
CA PHE A 564 -20.44 -38.21 4.82
C PHE A 564 -21.75 -38.83 5.28
N LYS A 565 -22.40 -39.61 4.41
CA LYS A 565 -23.60 -40.35 4.79
C LYS A 565 -23.36 -41.24 6.02
N HIS A 566 -22.27 -42.01 6.03
CA HIS A 566 -21.92 -42.86 7.17
C HIS A 566 -21.73 -42.05 8.47
N MET A 567 -21.11 -40.87 8.39
CA MET A 567 -20.93 -39.99 9.55
C MET A 567 -22.26 -39.41 10.07
N LEU A 568 -23.16 -39.03 9.17
CA LEU A 568 -24.50 -38.55 9.53
C LEU A 568 -25.36 -39.68 10.12
N ASP A 569 -25.30 -40.88 9.54
CA ASP A 569 -26.02 -42.06 10.02
C ASP A 569 -25.53 -42.53 11.41
N GLN A 570 -24.34 -42.09 11.86
CA GLN A 570 -23.81 -42.38 13.21
C GLN A 570 -24.31 -41.42 14.30
N VAL A 571 -24.86 -40.27 13.92
CA VAL A 571 -25.44 -39.32 14.88
C VAL A 571 -26.68 -39.97 15.52
N ASP A 572 -26.85 -39.81 16.84
CA ASP A 572 -28.02 -40.34 17.53
C ASP A 572 -29.31 -39.80 16.91
N SER A 573 -30.27 -40.69 16.68
CA SER A 573 -31.58 -40.39 16.11
C SER A 573 -32.32 -39.24 16.81
N CYS A 574 -32.11 -39.04 18.12
CA CYS A 574 -32.74 -37.93 18.84
C CYS A 574 -32.26 -36.55 18.37
N TYR A 575 -31.11 -36.48 17.69
CA TYR A 575 -30.56 -35.24 17.15
C TYR A 575 -30.82 -35.05 15.66
N HIS A 576 -31.45 -36.01 14.96
CA HIS A 576 -31.58 -35.95 13.49
C HIS A 576 -32.37 -34.74 12.98
N GLU A 577 -33.44 -34.37 13.68
CA GLU A 577 -34.22 -33.17 13.35
C GLU A 577 -33.39 -31.89 13.51
N LYS A 578 -32.71 -31.76 14.66
CA LYS A 578 -31.86 -30.60 14.96
C LYS A 578 -30.66 -30.50 14.01
N MET A 579 -30.03 -31.64 13.72
CA MET A 579 -28.97 -31.78 12.72
C MET A 579 -29.45 -31.31 11.34
N ALA A 580 -30.60 -31.81 10.89
CA ALA A 580 -31.18 -31.40 9.61
C ALA A 580 -31.43 -29.89 9.58
N GLY A 581 -32.00 -29.30 10.65
CA GLY A 581 -32.19 -27.85 10.75
C GLY A 581 -30.89 -27.05 10.61
N MET A 582 -29.82 -27.47 11.31
CA MET A 582 -28.51 -26.83 11.19
C MET A 582 -27.97 -26.84 9.75
N PHE A 583 -28.04 -28.00 9.08
CA PHE A 583 -27.61 -28.09 7.69
C PHE A 583 -28.49 -27.26 6.76
N GLN A 584 -29.82 -27.25 6.96
CA GLN A 584 -30.72 -26.44 6.16
C GLN A 584 -30.39 -24.95 6.26
N ILE A 585 -30.12 -24.45 7.46
CA ILE A 585 -29.67 -23.06 7.68
C ILE A 585 -28.37 -22.79 6.94
N ALA A 586 -27.36 -23.65 7.12
CA ALA A 586 -26.05 -23.48 6.49
C ALA A 586 -26.13 -23.54 4.95
N LEU A 587 -26.97 -24.42 4.39
CA LEU A 587 -27.16 -24.59 2.94
C LEU A 587 -27.89 -23.40 2.29
N HIS A 588 -28.84 -22.79 2.98
CA HIS A 588 -29.68 -21.72 2.43
C HIS A 588 -29.17 -20.31 2.73
N ALA A 589 -28.22 -20.18 3.66
CA ALA A 589 -27.59 -18.91 3.95
C ALA A 589 -26.81 -18.38 2.73
N GLN A 590 -26.95 -17.07 2.45
CA GLN A 590 -26.21 -16.42 1.36
C GLN A 590 -24.71 -16.33 1.64
N GLU A 591 -24.35 -16.30 2.92
CA GLU A 591 -22.99 -16.31 3.46
C GLU A 591 -22.98 -17.04 4.82
N PRO A 592 -21.81 -17.52 5.30
CA PRO A 592 -21.71 -18.15 6.62
C PRO A 592 -22.31 -17.26 7.71
N LEU A 593 -23.27 -17.81 8.46
CA LEU A 593 -24.00 -17.10 9.51
C LEU A 593 -23.25 -17.18 10.84
N ARG A 594 -23.50 -16.19 11.69
CA ARG A 594 -22.94 -16.15 13.04
C ARG A 594 -23.52 -17.25 13.92
N LEU A 595 -22.76 -17.71 14.92
CA LEU A 595 -23.16 -18.76 15.86
C LEU A 595 -24.48 -18.47 16.57
N ASP A 596 -24.76 -17.21 16.88
CA ASP A 596 -26.00 -16.81 17.54
C ASP A 596 -27.26 -17.23 16.77
N PHE A 597 -27.24 -17.23 15.43
CA PHE A 597 -28.38 -17.70 14.63
C PHE A 597 -28.73 -19.17 14.92
N TYR A 598 -27.73 -20.03 15.06
CA TYR A 598 -27.94 -21.44 15.36
C TYR A 598 -28.41 -21.65 16.81
N GLY A 599 -27.86 -20.88 17.74
CA GLY A 599 -28.28 -20.93 19.15
C GLY A 599 -29.70 -20.40 19.37
N PHE A 600 -30.14 -19.43 18.57
CA PHE A 600 -31.53 -18.95 18.56
C PHE A 600 -32.49 -19.93 17.88
N HIS A 601 -32.10 -20.49 16.73
CA HIS A 601 -32.88 -21.50 16.02
C HIS A 601 -33.17 -22.71 16.92
N ASP A 602 -32.19 -23.15 17.73
CA ASP A 602 -32.42 -24.31 18.59
C ASP A 602 -33.54 -24.10 19.63
N ARG A 603 -33.83 -22.85 20.01
CA ARG A 603 -34.91 -22.52 20.96
C ARG A 603 -36.29 -22.74 20.36
N GLU A 604 -36.42 -22.65 19.03
CA GLU A 604 -37.70 -22.89 18.34
C GLU A 604 -38.18 -24.34 18.50
N TYR A 605 -37.26 -25.29 18.74
CA TYR A 605 -37.65 -26.67 19.03
C TYR A 605 -38.26 -26.86 20.42
N GLU A 606 -38.03 -25.93 21.35
CA GLU A 606 -38.61 -25.95 22.70
C GLU A 606 -39.90 -25.13 22.78
N ASP A 607 -39.93 -23.99 22.09
CA ASP A 607 -41.08 -23.07 22.02
C ASP A 607 -41.07 -22.34 20.67
N GLU A 608 -42.04 -22.64 19.80
CA GLU A 608 -42.19 -22.00 18.48
C GLU A 608 -42.43 -20.48 18.60
N ASP A 609 -43.06 -20.04 19.69
CA ASP A 609 -43.39 -18.65 19.96
C ASP A 609 -42.36 -17.96 20.87
N TYR A 610 -41.21 -18.60 21.15
CA TYR A 610 -40.23 -18.08 22.12
C TYR A 610 -39.84 -16.64 21.80
N ALA A 611 -39.71 -16.31 20.50
CA ALA A 611 -39.32 -15.00 20.03
C ALA A 611 -40.35 -13.90 20.37
N LEU A 612 -41.64 -14.25 20.47
CA LEU A 612 -42.71 -13.32 20.87
C LEU A 612 -42.68 -12.97 22.36
N HIS A 613 -42.10 -13.85 23.17
CA HIS A 613 -41.99 -13.68 24.61
C HIS A 613 -40.55 -13.41 25.06
N TYR A 614 -39.61 -13.41 24.12
CA TYR A 614 -38.20 -13.19 24.38
C TYR A 614 -37.93 -11.75 24.79
N LEU A 615 -37.56 -11.55 26.05
CA LEU A 615 -37.18 -10.23 26.56
C LEU A 615 -35.84 -9.80 25.95
N VAL A 616 -35.88 -8.84 25.03
CA VAL A 616 -34.68 -8.21 24.47
C VAL A 616 -33.99 -7.42 25.58
N LYS A 617 -32.90 -7.99 26.12
CA LYS A 617 -32.02 -7.34 27.09
C LYS A 617 -30.60 -7.30 26.56
N GLU A 618 -29.85 -6.29 26.98
CA GLU A 618 -28.41 -6.24 26.76
C GLU A 618 -27.77 -7.39 27.56
N ARG A 619 -27.15 -8.34 26.86
CA ARG A 619 -26.47 -9.47 27.50
C ARG A 619 -25.09 -9.05 27.94
N ASN A 620 -24.66 -9.55 29.10
CA ASN A 620 -23.27 -9.41 29.50
C ASN A 620 -22.38 -10.33 28.63
N ILE A 621 -21.07 -10.08 28.64
CA ILE A 621 -20.10 -10.84 27.83
C ILE A 621 -20.12 -12.34 28.19
N GLU A 622 -20.29 -12.67 29.47
CA GLU A 622 -20.31 -14.05 29.96
C GLU A 622 -21.50 -14.85 29.40
N GLU A 623 -22.71 -14.29 29.42
CA GLU A 623 -23.92 -14.88 28.82
C GLU A 623 -23.79 -15.11 27.31
N ILE A 624 -23.00 -14.28 26.61
CA ILE A 624 -22.72 -14.44 25.18
C ILE A 624 -21.73 -15.59 24.96
N LEU A 625 -20.66 -15.64 25.76
CA LEU A 625 -19.66 -16.70 25.67
C LEU A 625 -20.24 -18.07 26.01
N ASP A 626 -21.12 -18.15 27.01
CA ASP A 626 -21.84 -19.39 27.36
C ASP A 626 -22.74 -19.87 26.22
N LEU A 627 -23.49 -18.95 25.58
CA LEU A 627 -24.29 -19.30 24.40
C LEU A 627 -23.40 -19.85 23.28
N TYR A 628 -22.23 -19.24 23.06
CA TYR A 628 -21.31 -19.69 22.02
C TYR A 628 -20.70 -21.05 22.33
N ASP A 629 -20.23 -21.30 23.55
CA ASP A 629 -19.70 -22.61 23.96
C ASP A 629 -20.76 -23.70 23.79
N GLU A 630 -21.98 -23.46 24.27
CA GLU A 630 -23.08 -24.42 24.16
C GLU A 630 -23.44 -24.70 22.69
N THR A 631 -23.58 -23.65 21.87
CA THR A 631 -23.91 -23.80 20.45
C THR A 631 -22.81 -24.53 19.69
N CYS A 632 -21.54 -24.22 19.97
CA CYS A 632 -20.38 -24.92 19.39
C CYS A 632 -20.39 -26.41 19.74
N ARG A 633 -20.66 -26.76 21.00
CA ARG A 633 -20.76 -28.18 21.43
C ARG A 633 -21.88 -28.90 20.69
N ARG A 634 -23.04 -28.26 20.53
CA ARG A 634 -24.19 -28.82 19.80
C ARG A 634 -23.84 -29.03 18.33
N ILE A 635 -23.27 -28.04 17.64
CA ILE A 635 -22.83 -28.18 16.25
C ILE A 635 -21.81 -29.31 16.10
N ASN A 636 -20.80 -29.36 16.96
CA ASN A 636 -19.78 -30.41 16.92
C ASN A 636 -20.37 -31.81 17.09
N THR A 637 -21.40 -31.94 17.93
CA THR A 637 -22.08 -33.21 18.21
C THR A 637 -23.05 -33.59 17.09
N TRP A 638 -23.95 -32.68 16.71
CA TRP A 638 -25.05 -32.97 15.79
C TRP A 638 -24.59 -33.01 14.33
N ALA A 639 -23.60 -32.19 13.95
CA ALA A 639 -23.07 -32.19 12.58
C ALA A 639 -21.88 -33.16 12.42
N ASN A 640 -21.45 -33.86 13.47
CA ASN A 640 -20.33 -34.80 13.47
C ASN A 640 -19.05 -34.23 12.80
N GLY A 641 -18.77 -32.95 13.02
CA GLY A 641 -17.63 -32.23 12.44
C GLY A 641 -17.72 -31.91 10.95
N LEU A 642 -18.90 -32.01 10.33
CA LEU A 642 -19.14 -31.57 8.96
C LEU A 642 -19.49 -30.08 8.86
N LEU A 643 -19.98 -29.51 9.97
CA LEU A 643 -20.03 -28.07 10.22
C LEU A 643 -18.99 -27.72 11.29
N GLU A 644 -18.32 -26.58 11.11
CA GLU A 644 -17.30 -26.08 12.03
C GLU A 644 -17.61 -24.64 12.44
N CYS A 645 -17.25 -24.34 13.70
CA CYS A 645 -17.39 -23.01 14.27
C CYS A 645 -16.05 -22.29 14.13
N ASN A 646 -16.01 -21.21 13.36
CA ASN A 646 -14.80 -20.42 13.19
C ASN A 646 -14.62 -19.48 14.38
N GLU A 647 -13.62 -19.74 15.22
CA GLU A 647 -13.35 -18.97 16.44
C GLU A 647 -13.03 -17.49 16.17
N ASN A 648 -12.44 -17.17 15.02
CA ASN A 648 -12.06 -15.80 14.66
C ASN A 648 -13.25 -14.97 14.17
N THR A 649 -14.16 -15.58 13.42
CA THR A 649 -15.30 -14.87 12.81
C THR A 649 -16.61 -15.08 13.56
N ILE A 650 -16.64 -16.06 14.47
CA ILE A 650 -17.84 -16.48 15.21
C ILE A 650 -18.94 -16.93 14.23
N LYS A 651 -18.55 -17.43 13.05
CA LYS A 651 -19.44 -17.92 11.99
C LYS A 651 -19.35 -19.44 11.87
N VAL A 652 -20.45 -20.06 11.47
CA VAL A 652 -20.55 -21.49 11.20
C VAL A 652 -20.44 -21.72 9.69
N ASP A 653 -19.54 -22.61 9.30
CA ASP A 653 -19.29 -22.96 7.91
C ASP A 653 -19.14 -24.48 7.76
N PHE A 654 -19.23 -24.97 6.53
CA PHE A 654 -18.93 -26.37 6.23
C PHE A 654 -17.43 -26.62 6.35
N LEU A 655 -17.05 -27.76 6.96
CA LEU A 655 -15.67 -28.24 6.93
C LEU A 655 -15.15 -28.32 5.47
N HIS A 656 -16.02 -28.75 4.57
CA HIS A 656 -15.77 -28.73 3.13
C HIS A 656 -17.09 -28.70 2.37
N ARG A 657 -17.17 -27.87 1.32
CA ARG A 657 -18.43 -27.64 0.58
C ARG A 657 -18.99 -28.85 -0.18
N ASP A 658 -18.19 -29.89 -0.41
CA ASP A 658 -18.71 -31.16 -0.97
C ASP A 658 -19.43 -32.01 0.07
N CYS A 659 -19.47 -31.58 1.33
CA CYS A 659 -20.36 -32.11 2.34
C CYS A 659 -21.78 -31.64 2.01
N PRO A 660 -22.65 -32.51 1.46
CA PRO A 660 -24.01 -32.15 1.07
C PRO A 660 -24.91 -32.06 2.30
#